data_AF-A0A0A1T5M4-F1
#
_entry.id   AF-A0A0A1T5M4-F1
#
_cell.length_a   1.000
_cell.length_b   1.000
_cell.length_c   1.000
_cell.angle_alpha   90.00
_cell.angle_beta   90.00
_cell.angle_gamma   90.00
#
_symmetry.space_group_name_H-M   'P 1'
#
loop_
_entity.id
_entity.type
_entity.pdbx_description
1 polymer ?
#
loop_
_entity_poly.entity_id
_entity_poly.type
_entity_poly.pdbx_seq_one_letter_code
_entity_poly.pdbx_strand_id
1 'polypeptide(L)'
;MKVSALFMAAAAGPLLVLAHFTMPKGPVGTAVPLPPGKPQPAPPYAMGKFKAANGGVPDQGILNGPVLQPLNSTMLAALHNGQDPSNEQHAPSPVPKPINHAVVHHPALNQSVLNHTAVGNSTLAPRRPDYKPWWVVIAEHSKMPLAPEGYQYYRNIKDFGAKGDGVTDDTAAINRAAATMSSANLDHTRCGEDCGSTSVLQALVYFPEGTYLVSSPIVQYYHTVFMGDFNNKPVIKGSANFTGIALIDSNVYVPKGGGRQWYYNQSNFLRQIRNMVFDMTGMSRTNKQGDQEYVPTGIHWQAGQATSISNCDFNMPLSSPNGTATAVGILMENGSGGSISDSTFKGGNIGLIAGSQQFTAINLQFKSCLTAVKQAWNWGFTYKNIYIESCAIGFDCIGADTLQNGVGSISLLDSHFNSVPNAITISENVTQQPNLVLDNILIEKVGAVVAVPGKETLLKATTQNTKLKQWVSGYQYLVGDADGDGGKRRSGFIDPPIKKPAGLLDKDGNYFWQPKPTYQQTPERLMKMLTDDPEIKLDGTGDQTERINAFLKQHVGKPILFPAGIYQVKGTVFIPPNSVIIGTSWSQIRGTGDYFADENNPKVMVKVGSRGDQGKIEISDMLFTVKGNTAGAILMEWNIRDGGQGAAGMWDSHFRVGGAADSDLQLANCPVGKMNKKCQAASMIMHLTPGSSGYFDNMWLWVADHDLDNKANADTTQQVDGIPRNQKSQISVYSGRGMLIESTGPTWFYGTASEHNQLYQYQLHKTSNVFFGHMQTETPYYQPNPTALEPYKPGKFPADPNFSRCDKDDKSCNTAWALRVIESTDIVIYGAGLYSFFQDNKLGCTKDESCQQSMVETSFSERLWMYNIFTKGNKEIVSPRGILPNLNFDNSTRNGFTSEVAAWLPLALGGGDYGDDSINSGDDDDGDEDQIEDASMSVKCDLGREFNSLEELDAAADIPTDCKTIMAAKTMANILDHVLDEYKEVDKGYDDHFGYYETYMNHFAEEQIPVGATKHAQFFDCVAKGYTSGPCDAMLKEVNNDSFDMAWTLRDKTGFLDAMSNEFGILENWIKYGVDGTPLHCFGKTGSSRKDPGSDEVDGCKNSQRVKRGFPQKADNIKFPNPKEVIMGAGNNLQTLQIKIAATYADMVLGQWNGSYADAVEVLAIPVGLMQQAIESMKDVKAKAKAEEEEEKKKLTNLILTIVFAVVPLVGEFSATAFGFVGIARLIATIGQVANAALISRISWTLRKVRRSC
;
A
#
# COMPACT_ATOMS: atom_id res chain seq x y z
N MET A 1 54.68 10.16 44.00
CA MET A 1 54.26 10.38 45.40
C MET A 1 53.41 11.66 45.46
N LYS A 2 52.38 11.71 46.33
CA LYS A 2 51.71 12.87 46.98
C LYS A 2 51.84 14.27 46.30
N VAL A 3 50.78 15.09 46.11
CA VAL A 3 49.44 15.13 46.73
C VAL A 3 48.48 16.04 45.92
N SER A 4 47.17 15.81 46.09
CA SER A 4 45.94 16.66 46.00
C SER A 4 46.00 18.16 45.58
N ALA A 5 44.92 18.87 45.21
CA ALA A 5 43.56 18.60 44.68
C ALA A 5 42.82 19.95 44.54
N LEU A 6 41.86 20.11 43.62
CA LEU A 6 40.61 20.89 43.78
C LEU A 6 39.69 20.73 42.53
N PHE A 7 38.40 21.02 42.68
CA PHE A 7 37.33 21.02 41.66
C PHE A 7 36.87 19.68 41.05
N MET A 8 36.10 18.93 41.85
CA MET A 8 34.95 18.14 41.35
C MET A 8 33.76 18.32 42.31
N ALA A 9 32.79 19.18 41.95
CA ALA A 9 31.53 19.33 42.68
C ALA A 9 30.45 20.09 41.86
N ALA A 10 30.04 19.57 40.69
CA ALA A 10 28.83 20.04 39.97
C ALA A 10 28.42 19.09 38.82
N ALA A 11 28.15 17.82 39.10
CA ALA A 11 27.63 16.87 38.10
C ALA A 11 26.71 15.80 38.72
N ALA A 12 25.63 16.24 39.36
CA ALA A 12 24.57 15.38 39.87
C ALA A 12 23.23 15.78 39.22
N GLY A 13 23.11 15.51 37.92
CA GLY A 13 21.80 15.49 37.26
C GLY A 13 20.99 14.28 37.74
N PRO A 14 19.65 14.34 37.73
CA PRO A 14 18.84 13.20 38.12
C PRO A 14 19.08 12.04 37.15
N LEU A 15 19.35 10.84 37.67
CA LEU A 15 19.34 9.63 36.86
C LEU A 15 17.95 9.51 36.21
N LEU A 16 17.89 9.55 34.87
CA LEU A 16 16.77 8.96 34.16
C LEU A 16 16.74 7.48 34.53
N VAL A 17 15.71 7.07 35.27
CA VAL A 17 15.29 5.67 35.27
C VAL A 17 14.61 5.42 33.93
N LEU A 18 15.42 5.28 32.88
CA LEU A 18 15.03 4.57 31.67
C LEU A 18 14.60 3.19 32.13
N ALA A 19 13.32 2.88 31.98
CA ALA A 19 12.78 1.54 32.17
C ALA A 19 13.27 0.61 31.04
N HIS A 20 14.58 0.34 31.01
CA HIS A 20 15.11 -0.84 30.36
C HIS A 20 14.45 -2.04 31.04
N PHE A 21 13.42 -2.60 30.41
CA PHE A 21 12.83 -3.86 30.83
C PHE A 21 13.80 -5.00 30.55
N THR A 22 14.81 -5.16 31.42
CA THR A 22 15.46 -6.45 31.58
C THR A 22 14.44 -7.40 32.16
N MET A 23 13.90 -8.31 31.33
CA MET A 23 13.06 -9.39 31.86
C MET A 23 13.87 -10.17 32.92
N PRO A 24 13.24 -10.52 34.06
CA PRO A 24 13.93 -11.26 35.09
C PRO A 24 14.40 -12.60 34.53
N LYS A 25 15.66 -12.98 34.82
CA LYS A 25 16.13 -14.36 34.66
C LYS A 25 15.43 -15.24 35.70
N GLY A 26 14.16 -15.53 35.46
CA GLY A 26 13.44 -16.56 36.19
C GLY A 26 14.13 -17.91 35.99
N PRO A 27 14.07 -18.83 36.97
CA PRO A 27 14.54 -20.19 36.78
C PRO A 27 13.79 -20.84 35.61
N VAL A 28 14.41 -21.83 34.97
CA VAL A 28 13.82 -22.58 33.83
C VAL A 28 12.65 -23.43 34.33
N GLY A 29 11.51 -22.78 34.54
CA GLY A 29 10.23 -23.39 34.85
C GLY A 29 9.53 -23.88 33.58
N THR A 30 8.57 -24.78 33.78
CA THR A 30 7.67 -25.27 32.73
C THR A 30 7.07 -24.10 31.94
N ALA A 31 7.10 -24.18 30.61
CA ALA A 31 6.58 -23.13 29.74
C ALA A 31 5.12 -22.78 30.11
N VAL A 32 4.75 -21.51 30.01
CA VAL A 32 3.35 -21.08 30.16
C VAL A 32 2.54 -21.84 29.10
N PRO A 33 1.56 -22.67 29.51
CA PRO A 33 0.85 -23.53 28.58
C PRO A 33 0.12 -22.71 27.52
N LEU A 34 0.02 -23.27 26.32
CA LEU A 34 -0.73 -22.65 25.23
C LEU A 34 -2.20 -22.43 25.64
N PRO A 35 -2.83 -21.34 25.17
CA PRO A 35 -4.27 -21.13 25.37
C PRO A 35 -5.05 -22.33 24.79
N PRO A 36 -5.96 -22.94 25.54
CA PRO A 36 -6.71 -24.10 25.07
C PRO A 36 -7.71 -23.68 23.99
N GLY A 37 -7.84 -24.51 22.94
CA GLY A 37 -8.65 -24.22 21.76
C GLY A 37 -7.82 -24.30 20.49
N LYS A 38 -8.43 -23.97 19.35
CA LYS A 38 -7.76 -23.82 18.05
C LYS A 38 -7.88 -22.37 17.59
N PRO A 39 -6.87 -21.80 16.90
CA PRO A 39 -7.04 -20.55 16.17
C PRO A 39 -8.32 -20.56 15.33
N GLN A 40 -9.12 -19.50 15.44
CA GLN A 40 -10.28 -19.29 14.58
C GLN A 40 -9.90 -18.33 13.45
N PRO A 41 -10.49 -18.47 12.25
CA PRO A 41 -10.27 -17.51 11.17
C PRO A 41 -10.67 -16.09 11.61
N ALA A 42 -10.13 -15.09 10.91
CA ALA A 42 -10.63 -13.72 11.06
C ALA A 42 -12.15 -13.66 10.76
N PRO A 43 -12.91 -12.77 11.44
CA PRO A 43 -14.32 -12.56 11.14
C PRO A 43 -14.54 -12.28 9.63
N PRO A 44 -15.61 -12.77 8.99
CA PRO A 44 -15.79 -12.61 7.54
C PRO A 44 -15.74 -11.16 7.05
N TYR A 45 -16.27 -10.23 7.86
CA TYR A 45 -16.27 -8.79 7.59
C TYR A 45 -14.90 -8.12 7.77
N ALA A 46 -14.01 -8.72 8.57
CA ALA A 46 -12.66 -8.23 8.83
C ALA A 46 -11.67 -8.52 7.68
N MET A 47 -12.12 -9.26 6.67
CA MET A 47 -11.34 -9.59 5.48
C MET A 47 -11.63 -8.64 4.31
N GLY A 48 -12.21 -7.45 4.54
CA GLY A 48 -12.43 -6.40 3.53
C GLY A 48 -13.32 -6.80 2.34
N LYS A 49 -13.21 -6.07 1.21
CA LYS A 49 -14.00 -6.32 -0.02
C LYS A 49 -13.75 -7.69 -0.69
N PHE A 50 -12.79 -8.46 -0.20
CA PHE A 50 -12.30 -9.73 -0.76
C PHE A 50 -13.36 -10.85 -0.80
N LYS A 51 -14.48 -10.69 -0.09
CA LYS A 51 -15.69 -11.54 -0.19
C LYS A 51 -17.00 -10.75 -0.34
N ALA A 52 -16.94 -9.49 -0.80
CA ALA A 52 -18.11 -8.62 -0.91
C ALA A 52 -19.20 -9.17 -1.87
N ALA A 53 -18.83 -10.03 -2.83
CA ALA A 53 -19.77 -10.71 -3.72
C ALA A 53 -20.80 -11.61 -3.01
N ASN A 54 -20.55 -12.01 -1.75
CA ASN A 54 -21.42 -12.88 -0.95
C ASN A 54 -22.04 -12.17 0.27
N GLY A 55 -22.21 -10.84 0.24
CA GLY A 55 -22.91 -10.09 1.30
C GLY A 55 -22.13 -9.89 2.60
N GLY A 56 -20.79 -9.98 2.57
CA GLY A 56 -19.93 -9.91 3.76
C GLY A 56 -19.47 -8.51 4.20
N VAL A 57 -20.06 -7.43 3.67
CA VAL A 57 -19.66 -6.04 4.01
C VAL A 57 -20.41 -5.59 5.28
N PRO A 58 -19.78 -4.89 6.25
CA PRO A 58 -20.39 -4.54 7.54
C PRO A 58 -21.74 -3.79 7.54
N ASP A 59 -22.24 -3.34 6.39
CA ASP A 59 -23.30 -2.35 6.26
C ASP A 59 -24.62 -2.87 5.66
N GLN A 60 -24.81 -4.19 5.59
CA GLN A 60 -25.98 -4.82 4.95
C GLN A 60 -27.35 -4.35 5.51
N GLY A 61 -27.41 -3.88 6.76
CA GLY A 61 -28.64 -3.39 7.39
C GLY A 61 -28.50 -2.12 8.22
N ILE A 62 -29.26 -2.06 9.32
CA ILE A 62 -29.38 -0.84 10.15
C ILE A 62 -28.22 -0.79 11.14
N LEU A 63 -27.09 -0.22 10.71
CA LEU A 63 -26.08 0.29 11.62
C LEU A 63 -26.63 1.55 12.32
N ASN A 64 -26.39 1.66 13.62
CA ASN A 64 -26.69 2.87 14.37
C ASN A 64 -25.45 3.78 14.32
N GLY A 65 -25.62 5.03 13.90
CA GLY A 65 -24.59 6.06 14.00
C GLY A 65 -24.18 6.35 15.45
N PRO A 66 -23.24 7.29 15.68
CA PRO A 66 -22.77 7.60 17.03
C PRO A 66 -23.91 7.99 17.96
N VAL A 67 -23.93 7.41 19.16
CA VAL A 67 -24.92 7.72 20.19
C VAL A 67 -24.55 9.07 20.83
N LEU A 68 -25.30 10.12 20.50
CA LEU A 68 -25.02 11.51 20.94
C LEU A 68 -26.01 12.08 21.97
N GLN A 69 -26.88 11.23 22.55
CA GLN A 69 -28.01 11.55 23.45
C GLN A 69 -27.95 12.93 24.15
N PRO A 70 -28.99 13.78 24.06
CA PRO A 70 -28.94 15.14 24.63
C PRO A 70 -28.78 15.13 26.15
N LEU A 71 -28.01 16.09 26.68
CA LEU A 71 -27.92 16.32 28.12
C LEU A 71 -29.25 16.91 28.61
N ASN A 72 -29.90 16.26 29.59
CA ASN A 72 -31.10 16.82 30.21
C ASN A 72 -30.74 18.00 31.14
N SER A 73 -31.73 18.83 31.47
CA SER A 73 -31.54 20.03 32.31
C SER A 73 -30.93 19.73 33.68
N THR A 74 -31.22 18.57 34.27
CA THR A 74 -30.64 18.11 35.53
C THR A 74 -29.14 17.80 35.40
N MET A 75 -28.71 17.20 34.28
CA MET A 75 -27.30 16.96 34.00
C MET A 75 -26.54 18.25 33.65
N LEU A 76 -27.18 19.20 32.93
CA LEU A 76 -26.63 20.54 32.72
C LEU A 76 -26.40 21.26 34.06
N ALA A 77 -27.39 21.26 34.95
CA ALA A 77 -27.27 21.85 36.29
C ALA A 77 -26.16 21.18 37.12
N ALA A 78 -26.00 19.85 37.02
CA ALA A 78 -24.93 19.12 37.70
C ALA A 78 -23.53 19.41 37.14
N LEU A 79 -23.41 19.78 35.86
CA LEU A 79 -22.14 20.20 35.24
C LEU A 79 -21.78 21.65 35.63
N HIS A 80 -22.76 22.56 35.73
CA HIS A 80 -22.50 23.96 36.03
C HIS A 80 -22.35 24.29 37.53
N ASN A 81 -22.89 23.48 38.45
CA ASN A 81 -22.76 23.69 39.90
C ASN A 81 -21.34 23.46 40.47
N GLY A 82 -20.31 23.34 39.63
CA GLY A 82 -18.91 23.22 40.05
C GLY A 82 -18.22 24.55 40.39
N GLN A 83 -18.71 25.69 39.89
CA GLN A 83 -18.13 27.01 40.13
C GLN A 83 -19.18 28.14 40.12
N ASP A 84 -19.61 28.58 41.31
CA ASP A 84 -20.09 29.95 41.53
C ASP A 84 -19.62 30.44 42.91
N PRO A 85 -18.75 31.47 42.99
CA PRO A 85 -18.28 32.04 44.25
C PRO A 85 -19.22 33.11 44.83
N SER A 86 -20.49 33.20 44.40
CA SER A 86 -21.36 34.35 44.70
C SER A 86 -22.77 34.05 45.22
N ASN A 87 -22.91 33.25 46.29
CA ASN A 87 -24.05 33.42 47.23
C ASN A 87 -23.83 32.80 48.62
N GLU A 88 -23.27 33.58 49.55
CA GLU A 88 -23.52 33.38 50.99
C GLU A 88 -24.71 34.24 51.44
N GLN A 89 -25.78 33.61 51.96
CA GLN A 89 -26.50 34.09 53.16
C GLN A 89 -27.60 33.12 53.62
N HIS A 90 -27.41 32.54 54.83
CA HIS A 90 -28.41 32.15 55.86
C HIS A 90 -29.66 31.29 55.49
N ALA A 91 -30.18 30.33 56.28
CA ALA A 91 -29.82 29.56 57.49
C ALA A 91 -31.00 28.53 57.73
N PRO A 92 -31.10 27.75 58.84
CA PRO A 92 -30.25 26.64 59.27
C PRO A 92 -31.02 25.32 59.61
N SER A 93 -30.29 24.27 60.06
CA SER A 93 -30.72 23.10 60.89
C SER A 93 -30.99 21.75 60.17
N PRO A 94 -30.97 20.59 60.89
CA PRO A 94 -29.86 20.12 61.73
C PRO A 94 -29.51 18.61 61.52
N VAL A 95 -28.33 18.19 62.01
CA VAL A 95 -27.84 16.79 61.99
C VAL A 95 -28.47 15.93 63.09
N PRO A 96 -28.75 14.63 62.82
CA PRO A 96 -28.53 13.57 63.84
C PRO A 96 -27.44 12.56 63.46
N LYS A 97 -26.81 11.96 64.49
CA LYS A 97 -25.65 11.04 64.43
C LYS A 97 -26.05 9.55 64.27
N PRO A 98 -25.09 8.66 63.89
CA PRO A 98 -25.36 7.26 63.54
C PRO A 98 -25.34 6.27 64.73
N ILE A 99 -25.84 5.05 64.51
CA ILE A 99 -25.76 3.90 65.44
C ILE A 99 -25.17 2.66 64.72
N ASN A 100 -24.63 1.73 65.51
CA ASN A 100 -23.53 0.80 65.22
C ASN A 100 -23.93 -0.68 65.01
N HIS A 101 -23.02 -1.46 64.39
CA HIS A 101 -22.85 -2.94 64.45
C HIS A 101 -24.02 -3.82 63.89
N ALA A 102 -23.83 -5.10 63.51
CA ALA A 102 -22.73 -6.07 63.70
C ALA A 102 -22.55 -7.04 62.50
N VAL A 103 -21.47 -7.85 62.52
CA VAL A 103 -21.19 -8.96 61.58
C VAL A 103 -21.40 -10.31 62.28
N VAL A 104 -21.92 -11.35 61.58
CA VAL A 104 -21.99 -12.73 62.08
C VAL A 104 -21.67 -13.80 61.00
N HIS A 105 -20.51 -14.45 61.17
CA HIS A 105 -20.07 -15.84 60.88
C HIS A 105 -20.33 -16.64 59.57
N HIS A 106 -19.19 -17.18 59.07
CA HIS A 106 -18.89 -18.32 58.18
C HIS A 106 -19.37 -19.72 58.69
N PRO A 107 -19.42 -20.82 57.89
CA PRO A 107 -18.28 -21.57 57.24
C PRO A 107 -18.53 -21.99 55.76
N ALA A 108 -17.62 -22.50 54.90
CA ALA A 108 -16.16 -22.66 54.76
C ALA A 108 -15.89 -23.76 53.68
N LEU A 109 -14.64 -23.83 53.13
CA LEU A 109 -14.04 -24.89 52.26
C LEU A 109 -14.26 -24.79 50.74
N ASN A 110 -13.28 -25.08 49.85
CA ASN A 110 -11.80 -25.20 49.98
C ASN A 110 -11.11 -25.11 48.59
N GLN A 111 -9.97 -24.42 48.40
CA GLN A 111 -8.61 -25.01 48.19
C GLN A 111 -7.54 -23.91 48.03
N SER A 112 -6.31 -24.21 48.46
CA SER A 112 -5.06 -23.44 48.29
C SER A 112 -4.43 -23.69 46.88
N VAL A 113 -3.41 -23.00 46.35
CA VAL A 113 -2.21 -22.30 46.92
C VAL A 113 -1.76 -21.17 45.98
N LEU A 114 -1.36 -20.01 46.51
CA LEU A 114 -0.10 -19.30 46.18
C LEU A 114 0.00 -17.97 46.97
N ASN A 115 0.85 -17.95 48.00
CA ASN A 115 1.14 -16.77 48.80
C ASN A 115 2.31 -15.97 48.19
N HIS A 116 2.15 -14.66 48.08
CA HIS A 116 3.22 -13.74 48.47
C HIS A 116 2.67 -12.73 49.49
N THR A 117 3.29 -12.72 50.67
CA THR A 117 2.85 -11.95 51.84
C THR A 117 3.21 -10.47 51.72
N ALA A 118 2.21 -9.61 51.63
CA ALA A 118 2.36 -8.20 51.97
C ALA A 118 2.18 -8.03 53.50
N VAL A 119 3.28 -7.84 54.23
CA VAL A 119 3.21 -7.38 55.63
C VAL A 119 2.96 -5.88 55.57
N GLY A 120 1.80 -5.45 56.07
CA GLY A 120 1.44 -4.05 56.10
C GLY A 120 2.32 -3.26 57.07
N ASN A 121 2.75 -2.08 56.63
CA ASN A 121 3.09 -0.99 57.54
C ASN A 121 2.46 0.28 57.00
N SER A 122 1.56 0.88 57.76
CA SER A 122 0.72 1.99 57.31
C SER A 122 1.48 3.31 57.35
N THR A 123 2.23 3.62 56.29
CA THR A 123 2.61 4.99 55.98
C THR A 123 1.53 5.59 55.06
N LEU A 124 0.87 6.65 55.53
CA LEU A 124 0.03 7.49 54.69
C LEU A 124 0.88 7.95 53.49
N ALA A 125 0.53 7.51 52.29
CA ALA A 125 1.14 8.05 51.07
C ALA A 125 0.90 9.58 51.07
N PRO A 126 1.93 10.41 50.86
CA PRO A 126 1.73 11.84 50.74
C PRO A 126 0.72 12.11 49.63
N ARG A 127 -0.35 12.84 49.94
CA ARG A 127 -1.29 13.36 48.94
C ARG A 127 -0.44 14.13 47.93
N ARG A 128 -0.32 13.63 46.69
CA ARG A 128 0.32 14.41 45.62
C ARG A 128 -0.48 15.72 45.50
N PRO A 129 0.15 16.90 45.52
CA PRO A 129 -0.57 18.14 45.28
C PRO A 129 -1.21 18.10 43.89
N ASP A 130 -2.40 18.70 43.77
CA ASP A 130 -3.24 18.73 42.55
C ASP A 130 -2.61 19.57 41.42
N TYR A 131 -1.48 19.13 40.88
CA TYR A 131 -0.88 19.69 39.67
C TYR A 131 -1.54 19.10 38.43
N LYS A 132 -2.05 19.96 37.55
CA LYS A 132 -2.49 19.54 36.20
C LYS A 132 -1.28 18.99 35.44
N PRO A 133 -1.41 17.87 34.71
CA PRO A 133 -0.34 17.39 33.85
C PRO A 133 -0.02 18.37 32.72
N TRP A 134 1.25 18.44 32.30
CA TRP A 134 1.69 19.43 31.31
C TRP A 134 0.88 19.36 30.01
N TRP A 135 0.53 18.16 29.53
CA TRP A 135 -0.23 17.93 28.29
C TRP A 135 -1.67 18.46 28.35
N VAL A 136 -2.27 18.55 29.54
CA VAL A 136 -3.55 19.24 29.75
C VAL A 136 -3.35 20.75 29.64
N VAL A 137 -2.31 21.28 30.29
CA VAL A 137 -2.05 22.72 30.35
C VAL A 137 -1.72 23.32 28.98
N ILE A 138 -0.87 22.66 28.17
CA ILE A 138 -0.62 23.12 26.79
C ILE A 138 -1.90 23.07 25.92
N ALA A 139 -2.74 22.06 26.12
CA ALA A 139 -3.98 21.90 25.36
C ALA A 139 -5.05 22.94 25.75
N GLU A 140 -5.12 23.34 27.02
CA GLU A 140 -5.99 24.45 27.49
C GLU A 140 -5.60 25.81 26.88
N HIS A 141 -4.34 26.01 26.48
CA HIS A 141 -3.85 27.23 25.82
C HIS A 141 -3.91 27.15 24.28
N SER A 142 -4.31 26.01 23.72
CA SER A 142 -4.36 25.75 22.28
C SER A 142 -5.64 26.30 21.62
N LYS A 143 -5.54 26.74 20.36
CA LYS A 143 -6.68 27.28 19.58
C LYS A 143 -6.63 26.80 18.15
N MET A 144 -7.81 26.64 17.53
CA MET A 144 -7.92 26.46 16.07
C MET A 144 -8.36 27.79 15.45
N PRO A 145 -7.43 28.64 14.97
CA PRO A 145 -7.76 30.01 14.55
C PRO A 145 -8.59 30.10 13.27
N LEU A 146 -8.65 29.01 12.49
CA LEU A 146 -9.45 28.89 11.27
C LEU A 146 -10.74 28.08 11.48
N ALA A 147 -11.03 27.64 12.70
CA ALA A 147 -12.30 27.01 13.03
C ALA A 147 -13.39 28.08 13.28
N PRO A 148 -14.69 27.71 13.17
CA PRO A 148 -15.79 28.59 13.55
C PRO A 148 -15.68 29.12 14.99
N GLU A 149 -16.27 30.30 15.23
CA GLU A 149 -16.29 30.92 16.55
C GLU A 149 -16.90 30.00 17.63
N GLY A 150 -16.31 30.01 18.83
CA GLY A 150 -16.73 29.14 19.94
C GLY A 150 -16.29 27.68 19.83
N TYR A 151 -15.46 27.32 18.83
CA TYR A 151 -14.91 25.96 18.70
C TYR A 151 -13.97 25.60 19.85
N GLN A 152 -14.21 24.45 20.48
CA GLN A 152 -13.39 23.92 21.56
C GLN A 152 -12.37 22.92 21.02
N TYR A 153 -11.08 23.26 21.11
CA TYR A 153 -9.99 22.36 20.73
C TYR A 153 -9.76 21.24 21.78
N TYR A 154 -9.52 21.62 23.03
CA TYR A 154 -9.21 20.70 24.14
C TYR A 154 -10.47 20.29 24.89
N ARG A 155 -10.64 18.97 25.07
CA ARG A 155 -11.91 18.38 25.49
C ARG A 155 -11.69 17.29 26.52
N ASN A 156 -11.90 17.58 27.80
CA ASN A 156 -11.96 16.55 28.82
C ASN A 156 -13.36 15.89 28.75
N ILE A 157 -13.41 14.57 28.56
CA ILE A 157 -14.69 13.83 28.43
C ILE A 157 -15.63 13.98 29.64
N LYS A 158 -15.09 14.31 30.83
CA LYS A 158 -15.90 14.54 32.04
C LYS A 158 -16.75 15.81 31.93
N ASP A 159 -16.27 16.83 31.21
CA ASP A 159 -17.00 18.07 30.93
C ASP A 159 -18.21 17.82 30.01
N PHE A 160 -18.16 16.76 29.20
CA PHE A 160 -19.26 16.28 28.36
C PHE A 160 -20.16 15.27 29.09
N GLY A 161 -19.94 15.02 30.38
CA GLY A 161 -20.79 14.24 31.27
C GLY A 161 -20.26 12.87 31.68
N ALA A 162 -19.07 12.45 31.22
CA ALA A 162 -18.52 11.13 31.53
C ALA A 162 -18.18 10.99 33.03
N LYS A 163 -18.36 9.79 33.60
CA LYS A 163 -18.08 9.50 35.01
C LYS A 163 -16.75 8.78 35.23
N GLY A 164 -16.45 7.77 34.42
CA GLY A 164 -15.25 6.95 34.58
C GLY A 164 -15.28 6.06 35.83
N ASP A 165 -16.47 5.64 36.27
CA ASP A 165 -16.71 4.81 37.48
C ASP A 165 -16.82 3.30 37.19
N GLY A 166 -16.80 2.89 35.92
CA GLY A 166 -16.92 1.51 35.45
C GLY A 166 -18.34 0.93 35.48
N VAL A 167 -19.35 1.75 35.78
CA VAL A 167 -20.76 1.37 35.97
C VAL A 167 -21.71 2.23 35.13
N THR A 168 -21.47 3.54 35.08
CA THR A 168 -22.20 4.49 34.23
C THR A 168 -21.76 4.29 32.78
N ASP A 169 -22.73 4.22 31.86
CA ASP A 169 -22.45 4.18 30.43
C ASP A 169 -21.99 5.55 29.93
N ASP A 170 -20.71 5.65 29.62
CA ASP A 170 -20.03 6.87 29.21
C ASP A 170 -19.98 7.04 27.67
N THR A 171 -20.48 6.07 26.88
CA THR A 171 -20.44 6.11 25.40
C THR A 171 -20.95 7.44 24.86
N ALA A 172 -22.11 7.91 25.35
CA ALA A 172 -22.72 9.14 24.84
C ALA A 172 -21.92 10.40 25.20
N ALA A 173 -21.29 10.43 26.38
CA ALA A 173 -20.46 11.56 26.79
C ALA A 173 -19.16 11.66 25.98
N ILE A 174 -18.51 10.52 25.76
CA ILE A 174 -17.28 10.45 24.97
C ILE A 174 -17.57 10.78 23.50
N ASN A 175 -18.66 10.25 22.93
CA ASN A 175 -19.07 10.59 21.56
C ASN A 175 -19.44 12.08 21.42
N ARG A 176 -20.13 12.70 22.39
CA ARG A 176 -20.34 14.17 22.38
C ARG A 176 -19.02 14.93 22.37
N ALA A 177 -18.05 14.52 23.20
CA ALA A 177 -16.72 15.13 23.21
C ALA A 177 -16.00 14.99 21.86
N ALA A 178 -16.04 13.83 21.21
CA ALA A 178 -15.42 13.63 19.90
C ALA A 178 -16.14 14.38 18.75
N ALA A 179 -17.47 14.42 18.79
CA ALA A 179 -18.30 14.85 17.66
C ALA A 179 -18.61 16.34 17.61
N THR A 180 -18.91 17.00 18.73
CA THR A 180 -19.59 18.32 18.75
C THR A 180 -18.64 19.50 18.48
N MET A 181 -19.15 20.73 18.33
CA MET A 181 -18.29 21.92 18.17
C MET A 181 -17.68 22.37 19.50
N SER A 182 -18.42 22.28 20.61
CA SER A 182 -17.92 22.48 21.99
C SER A 182 -18.90 21.93 23.03
N SER A 183 -18.50 21.89 24.29
CA SER A 183 -19.41 21.57 25.41
C SER A 183 -20.62 22.51 25.52
N ALA A 184 -20.51 23.72 24.96
CA ALA A 184 -21.59 24.71 24.86
C ALA A 184 -22.38 24.68 23.53
N ASN A 185 -21.89 23.98 22.49
CA ASN A 185 -22.55 23.85 21.19
C ASN A 185 -22.57 22.38 20.77
N LEU A 186 -23.63 21.69 21.21
CA LEU A 186 -23.86 20.25 20.99
C LEU A 186 -24.68 19.97 19.72
N ASP A 187 -25.35 20.99 19.16
CA ASP A 187 -26.26 20.85 18.01
C ASP A 187 -25.50 20.75 16.66
N HIS A 188 -24.23 21.14 16.64
CA HIS A 188 -23.36 21.08 15.46
C HIS A 188 -22.22 20.10 15.67
N THR A 189 -21.92 19.30 14.65
CA THR A 189 -20.81 18.35 14.66
C THR A 189 -19.62 18.85 13.84
N ARG A 190 -18.45 18.28 14.16
CA ARG A 190 -17.20 18.33 13.40
C ARG A 190 -17.33 17.52 12.11
N CYS A 191 -16.21 17.34 11.43
CA CYS A 191 -16.06 16.56 10.20
C CYS A 191 -16.45 15.07 10.39
N GLY A 192 -17.74 14.76 10.25
CA GLY A 192 -18.31 13.41 10.21
C GLY A 192 -18.58 12.95 8.76
N GLU A 193 -19.70 12.24 8.57
CA GLU A 193 -20.08 11.61 7.30
C GLU A 193 -20.05 12.53 6.07
N ASP A 194 -20.67 13.72 6.15
CA ASP A 194 -20.84 14.63 5.00
C ASP A 194 -19.63 15.57 4.76
N CYS A 195 -18.46 15.24 5.32
CA CYS A 195 -17.29 16.10 5.31
C CYS A 195 -16.10 15.53 4.51
N GLY A 196 -15.81 14.23 4.65
CA GLY A 196 -14.69 13.57 3.99
C GLY A 196 -13.31 13.85 4.61
N SER A 197 -12.94 15.11 4.83
CA SER A 197 -11.70 15.51 5.51
C SER A 197 -11.71 16.98 5.95
N THR A 198 -10.77 17.37 6.82
CA THR A 198 -10.58 18.79 7.21
C THR A 198 -9.19 19.06 7.80
N SER A 199 -8.65 20.25 7.55
CA SER A 199 -7.46 20.77 8.22
C SER A 199 -7.75 21.67 9.43
N VAL A 200 -8.97 22.22 9.57
CA VAL A 200 -9.28 23.29 10.54
C VAL A 200 -10.00 22.83 11.81
N LEU A 201 -10.78 21.74 11.77
CA LEU A 201 -11.59 21.28 12.92
C LEU A 201 -10.86 20.24 13.78
N GLN A 202 -9.61 20.50 14.17
CA GLN A 202 -8.84 19.53 14.98
C GLN A 202 -9.31 19.47 16.43
N ALA A 203 -9.35 18.28 17.06
CA ALA A 203 -9.63 18.14 18.48
C ALA A 203 -8.63 17.23 19.22
N LEU A 204 -8.35 17.56 20.49
CA LEU A 204 -7.73 16.66 21.46
C LEU A 204 -8.78 16.29 22.50
N VAL A 205 -9.24 15.03 22.45
CA VAL A 205 -10.15 14.44 23.43
C VAL A 205 -9.30 13.73 24.48
N TYR A 206 -9.32 14.29 25.68
CA TYR A 206 -8.57 13.82 26.83
C TYR A 206 -9.45 12.93 27.71
N PHE A 207 -8.88 11.79 28.11
CA PHE A 207 -9.49 10.77 28.95
C PHE A 207 -8.72 10.75 30.28
N PRO A 208 -9.21 11.41 31.34
CA PRO A 208 -8.61 11.33 32.67
C PRO A 208 -8.63 9.91 33.22
N GLU A 209 -7.88 9.65 34.29
CA GLU A 209 -8.00 8.40 35.06
C GLU A 209 -9.47 8.05 35.37
N GLY A 210 -9.81 6.77 35.16
CA GLY A 210 -11.14 6.21 35.32
C GLY A 210 -11.32 4.91 34.52
N THR A 211 -12.44 4.22 34.77
CA THR A 211 -12.94 3.13 33.93
C THR A 211 -14.21 3.59 33.23
N TYR A 212 -14.19 3.73 31.92
CA TYR A 212 -15.29 4.23 31.12
C TYR A 212 -16.02 3.03 30.52
N LEU A 213 -17.20 2.71 31.05
CA LEU A 213 -18.03 1.63 30.51
C LEU A 213 -18.69 2.12 29.22
N VAL A 214 -18.62 1.32 28.15
CA VAL A 214 -19.21 1.65 26.85
C VAL A 214 -20.11 0.52 26.33
N SER A 215 -21.20 0.86 25.65
CA SER A 215 -22.16 -0.08 25.04
C SER A 215 -22.26 0.00 23.52
N SER A 216 -21.70 1.04 22.90
CA SER A 216 -21.50 1.10 21.44
C SER A 216 -20.19 1.83 21.12
N PRO A 217 -19.71 1.79 19.85
CA PRO A 217 -18.45 2.39 19.46
C PRO A 217 -18.30 3.87 19.87
N ILE A 218 -17.11 4.22 20.32
CA ILE A 218 -16.63 5.59 20.36
C ILE A 218 -16.11 5.94 18.96
N VAL A 219 -16.75 6.90 18.29
CA VAL A 219 -16.36 7.31 16.95
C VAL A 219 -15.26 8.36 17.03
N GLN A 220 -14.09 8.05 16.48
CA GLN A 220 -13.02 9.02 16.28
C GLN A 220 -13.29 9.80 14.98
N TYR A 221 -13.78 11.04 15.13
CA TYR A 221 -13.97 11.96 14.01
C TYR A 221 -12.63 12.33 13.34
N TYR A 222 -12.67 12.85 12.11
CA TYR A 222 -11.46 13.26 11.36
C TYR A 222 -10.57 14.24 12.16
N HIS A 223 -9.26 14.21 11.95
CA HIS A 223 -8.28 15.10 12.59
C HIS A 223 -8.42 15.15 14.14
N THR A 224 -8.47 13.98 14.78
CA THR A 224 -8.69 13.86 16.24
C THR A 224 -7.60 13.05 16.92
N VAL A 225 -7.16 13.55 18.07
CA VAL A 225 -6.28 12.82 19.00
C VAL A 225 -7.07 12.37 20.22
N PHE A 226 -7.04 11.07 20.49
CA PHE A 226 -7.54 10.46 21.70
C PHE A 226 -6.36 10.19 22.65
N MET A 227 -6.30 10.94 23.75
CA MET A 227 -5.20 10.91 24.70
C MET A 227 -5.69 10.48 26.09
N GLY A 228 -5.27 9.29 26.52
CA GLY A 228 -5.39 8.89 27.91
C GLY A 228 -4.37 9.58 28.81
N ASP A 229 -4.69 9.70 30.10
CA ASP A 229 -3.71 10.11 31.11
C ASP A 229 -2.47 9.19 31.07
N PHE A 230 -1.30 9.80 30.92
CA PHE A 230 -0.03 9.08 30.79
C PHE A 230 0.44 8.41 32.09
N ASN A 231 0.06 8.93 33.26
CA ASN A 231 0.47 8.36 34.55
C ASN A 231 -0.41 7.16 34.93
N ASN A 232 -1.72 7.31 34.76
CA ASN A 232 -2.74 6.33 35.14
C ASN A 232 -3.68 6.10 33.94
N LYS A 233 -3.28 5.21 33.01
CA LYS A 233 -4.00 4.94 31.77
C LYS A 233 -5.50 4.69 32.03
N PRO A 234 -6.43 5.43 31.41
CA PRO A 234 -7.85 5.14 31.49
C PRO A 234 -8.20 3.78 30.87
N VAL A 235 -9.21 3.13 31.43
CA VAL A 235 -9.74 1.87 30.92
C VAL A 235 -11.00 2.14 30.11
N ILE A 236 -10.97 1.85 28.82
CA ILE A 236 -12.16 1.77 27.96
C ILE A 236 -12.70 0.35 28.07
N LYS A 237 -13.85 0.18 28.73
CA LYS A 237 -14.39 -1.13 29.11
C LYS A 237 -15.66 -1.44 28.32
N GLY A 238 -15.61 -2.47 27.49
CA GLY A 238 -16.80 -2.97 26.80
C GLY A 238 -17.79 -3.59 27.77
N SER A 239 -19.06 -3.17 27.70
CA SER A 239 -20.15 -3.80 28.45
C SER A 239 -20.48 -5.20 27.92
N ALA A 240 -21.11 -6.03 28.76
CA ALA A 240 -21.51 -7.40 28.38
C ALA A 240 -22.48 -7.43 27.18
N ASN A 241 -23.28 -6.36 27.02
CA ASN A 241 -24.27 -6.16 25.96
C ASN A 241 -23.81 -5.15 24.90
N PHE A 242 -22.50 -4.91 24.76
CA PHE A 242 -21.95 -3.98 23.76
C PHE A 242 -22.43 -4.36 22.34
N THR A 243 -22.74 -3.37 21.50
CA THR A 243 -23.16 -3.56 20.10
C THR A 243 -22.37 -2.67 19.16
N GLY A 244 -21.67 -3.27 18.18
CA GLY A 244 -20.94 -2.58 17.12
C GLY A 244 -19.59 -3.21 16.78
N ILE A 245 -18.90 -2.60 15.81
CA ILE A 245 -17.67 -3.14 15.20
C ILE A 245 -16.47 -3.22 16.17
N ALA A 246 -16.25 -2.20 16.99
CA ALA A 246 -15.14 -2.09 17.94
C ALA A 246 -15.40 -1.04 19.04
N LEU A 247 -14.65 -1.07 20.15
CA LEU A 247 -14.78 -0.07 21.23
C LEU A 247 -14.45 1.35 20.73
N ILE A 248 -13.47 1.48 19.83
CA ILE A 248 -13.19 2.71 19.07
C ILE A 248 -13.27 2.41 17.57
N ASP A 249 -13.93 3.30 16.83
CA ASP A 249 -14.06 3.24 15.37
C ASP A 249 -13.44 4.50 14.73
N SER A 250 -12.41 4.33 13.88
CA SER A 250 -11.75 5.43 13.16
C SER A 250 -12.36 5.74 11.78
N ASN A 251 -13.28 4.92 11.27
CA ASN A 251 -13.94 5.14 10.00
C ASN A 251 -15.28 4.37 9.90
N VAL A 252 -16.36 5.03 10.30
CA VAL A 252 -17.68 4.40 10.42
C VAL A 252 -18.21 3.98 9.04
N TYR A 253 -18.68 2.73 8.96
CA TYR A 253 -19.46 2.24 7.82
C TYR A 253 -20.85 2.88 7.78
N VAL A 254 -21.22 3.37 6.60
CA VAL A 254 -22.51 4.03 6.37
C VAL A 254 -23.61 2.96 6.31
N PRO A 255 -24.70 3.05 7.11
CA PRO A 255 -25.78 2.07 7.08
C PRO A 255 -26.38 1.93 5.67
N LYS A 256 -26.42 0.71 5.12
CA LYS A 256 -26.91 0.42 3.75
C LYS A 256 -26.17 1.19 2.64
N GLY A 257 -24.91 1.56 2.89
CA GLY A 257 -24.08 2.39 2.00
C GLY A 257 -23.42 1.66 0.83
N GLY A 258 -23.57 0.34 0.69
CA GLY A 258 -22.84 -0.47 -0.29
C GLY A 258 -21.34 -0.61 0.01
N GLY A 259 -20.97 -0.56 1.29
CA GLY A 259 -19.59 -0.45 1.77
C GLY A 259 -19.02 0.96 1.76
N ARG A 260 -19.86 2.00 1.61
CA ARG A 260 -19.45 3.40 1.85
C ARG A 260 -19.08 3.59 3.32
N GLN A 261 -18.10 4.46 3.54
CA GLN A 261 -17.59 4.83 4.86
C GLN A 261 -17.58 6.35 4.98
N TRP A 262 -17.43 6.89 6.19
CA TRP A 262 -17.38 8.34 6.44
C TRP A 262 -16.18 9.02 5.75
N TYR A 263 -15.05 8.33 5.69
CA TYR A 263 -13.81 8.84 5.12
C TYR A 263 -13.29 7.86 4.07
N TYR A 264 -12.72 8.39 3.00
CA TYR A 264 -11.93 7.59 2.07
C TYR A 264 -10.66 7.12 2.82
N ASN A 265 -10.42 5.81 2.87
CA ASN A 265 -9.49 5.23 3.86
C ASN A 265 -8.03 5.67 3.66
N GLN A 266 -7.59 5.81 2.41
CA GLN A 266 -6.27 6.33 2.07
C GLN A 266 -6.14 7.84 2.36
N SER A 267 -7.26 8.57 2.47
CA SER A 267 -7.29 9.98 2.91
C SER A 267 -7.62 10.16 4.39
N ASN A 268 -7.66 9.09 5.19
CA ASN A 268 -8.05 9.15 6.60
C ASN A 268 -6.86 9.49 7.52
N PHE A 269 -6.33 10.72 7.36
CA PHE A 269 -5.08 11.22 7.94
C PHE A 269 -5.21 11.79 9.37
N LEU A 270 -4.06 12.14 9.97
CA LEU A 270 -3.93 13.05 11.12
C LEU A 270 -4.68 12.58 12.37
N ARG A 271 -4.38 11.37 12.85
CA ARG A 271 -5.06 10.71 13.98
C ARG A 271 -4.08 10.10 14.96
N GLN A 272 -4.41 10.17 16.26
CA GLN A 272 -3.65 9.45 17.27
C GLN A 272 -4.58 8.79 18.29
N ILE A 273 -4.23 7.58 18.74
CA ILE A 273 -4.79 6.96 19.95
C ILE A 273 -3.61 6.60 20.86
N ARG A 274 -3.55 7.19 22.07
CA ARG A 274 -2.43 6.96 22.99
C ARG A 274 -2.82 6.81 24.46
N ASN A 275 -2.07 5.97 25.17
CA ASN A 275 -2.13 5.74 26.63
C ASN A 275 -3.45 5.15 27.14
N MET A 276 -4.02 4.14 26.47
CA MET A 276 -5.31 3.56 26.88
C MET A 276 -5.22 2.07 27.19
N VAL A 277 -6.10 1.61 28.08
CA VAL A 277 -6.36 0.19 28.29
C VAL A 277 -7.71 -0.15 27.66
N PHE A 278 -7.75 -1.14 26.77
CA PHE A 278 -8.97 -1.69 26.19
C PHE A 278 -9.33 -2.98 26.92
N ASP A 279 -10.38 -2.94 27.75
CA ASP A 279 -10.89 -4.10 28.47
C ASP A 279 -12.11 -4.67 27.76
N MET A 280 -11.90 -5.82 27.11
CA MET A 280 -12.93 -6.62 26.45
C MET A 280 -13.25 -7.89 27.26
N THR A 281 -12.65 -8.09 28.44
CA THR A 281 -12.72 -9.37 29.18
C THR A 281 -14.14 -9.72 29.64
N GLY A 282 -14.99 -8.70 29.83
CA GLY A 282 -16.41 -8.85 30.21
C GLY A 282 -17.41 -8.82 29.04
N MET A 283 -16.97 -8.73 27.79
CA MET A 283 -17.86 -8.68 26.62
C MET A 283 -18.36 -10.07 26.21
N SER A 284 -19.58 -10.13 25.66
CA SER A 284 -20.11 -11.35 25.02
C SER A 284 -19.24 -11.78 23.83
N ARG A 285 -19.06 -13.10 23.61
CA ARG A 285 -18.20 -13.63 22.54
C ARG A 285 -18.58 -13.16 21.12
N THR A 286 -19.85 -12.88 20.89
CA THR A 286 -20.32 -12.16 19.69
C THR A 286 -21.28 -11.06 20.14
N ASN A 287 -21.43 -10.05 19.29
CA ASN A 287 -22.44 -9.03 19.42
C ASN A 287 -23.13 -8.77 18.07
N LYS A 288 -24.23 -8.01 18.07
CA LYS A 288 -24.97 -7.68 16.85
C LYS A 288 -25.36 -6.21 16.82
N GLN A 289 -25.28 -5.60 15.65
CA GLN A 289 -25.79 -4.26 15.38
C GLN A 289 -26.62 -4.34 14.09
N GLY A 290 -27.94 -4.18 14.21
CA GLY A 290 -28.86 -4.52 13.12
C GLY A 290 -28.85 -6.03 12.84
N ASP A 291 -28.65 -6.39 11.58
CA ASP A 291 -28.49 -7.77 11.08
C ASP A 291 -27.03 -8.26 11.07
N GLN A 292 -26.05 -7.35 11.18
CA GLN A 292 -24.63 -7.67 11.18
C GLN A 292 -24.17 -8.24 12.53
N GLU A 293 -23.44 -9.35 12.48
CA GLU A 293 -22.77 -9.95 13.64
C GLU A 293 -21.30 -9.54 13.69
N TYR A 294 -20.83 -9.18 14.89
CA TYR A 294 -19.46 -8.73 15.20
C TYR A 294 -18.87 -9.55 16.34
N VAL A 295 -17.54 -9.52 16.48
CA VAL A 295 -16.83 -9.99 17.68
C VAL A 295 -16.32 -8.80 18.51
N PRO A 296 -16.07 -8.95 19.83
CA PRO A 296 -15.40 -7.93 20.62
C PRO A 296 -14.09 -7.47 19.96
N THR A 297 -13.98 -6.18 19.66
CA THR A 297 -12.80 -5.62 19.00
C THR A 297 -12.38 -4.35 19.74
N GLY A 298 -11.08 -4.15 19.98
CA GLY A 298 -10.57 -2.99 20.69
C GLY A 298 -10.67 -1.71 19.83
N ILE A 299 -9.95 -1.69 18.71
CA ILE A 299 -9.95 -0.57 17.77
C ILE A 299 -10.20 -1.09 16.34
N HIS A 300 -11.17 -0.50 15.64
CA HIS A 300 -11.25 -0.51 14.18
C HIS A 300 -10.40 0.66 13.67
N TRP A 301 -9.26 0.34 13.07
CA TRP A 301 -8.19 1.28 12.69
C TRP A 301 -7.92 1.23 11.19
N GLN A 302 -8.76 1.93 10.44
CA GLN A 302 -8.67 2.04 8.99
C GLN A 302 -8.20 3.47 8.67
N ALA A 303 -6.92 3.63 8.29
CA ALA A 303 -6.22 4.92 8.36
C ALA A 303 -5.19 5.14 7.22
N GLY A 304 -4.88 6.41 6.95
CA GLY A 304 -3.80 6.84 6.05
C GLY A 304 -2.54 7.29 6.79
N GLN A 305 -1.69 8.06 6.11
CA GLN A 305 -0.45 8.65 6.62
C GLN A 305 -0.69 9.64 7.79
N ALA A 306 0.39 9.95 8.52
CA ALA A 306 0.36 10.76 9.75
C ALA A 306 -0.66 10.27 10.79
N THR A 307 -0.69 8.95 11.00
CA THR A 307 -1.52 8.31 12.02
C THR A 307 -0.71 7.38 12.92
N SER A 308 -1.03 7.34 14.21
CA SER A 308 -0.35 6.46 15.18
C SER A 308 -1.24 5.91 16.30
N ILE A 309 -0.98 4.65 16.67
CA ILE A 309 -1.43 4.06 17.94
C ILE A 309 -0.20 3.82 18.80
N SER A 310 -0.15 4.36 20.02
CA SER A 310 1.03 4.21 20.90
C SER A 310 0.67 3.97 22.37
N ASN A 311 1.46 3.13 23.05
CA ASN A 311 1.33 2.88 24.49
C ASN A 311 -0.07 2.35 24.91
N CYS A 312 -0.64 1.40 24.17
CA CYS A 312 -1.98 0.86 24.40
C CYS A 312 -1.96 -0.61 24.89
N ASP A 313 -2.86 -0.96 25.82
CA ASP A 313 -2.96 -2.30 26.41
C ASP A 313 -4.31 -2.96 26.09
N PHE A 314 -4.31 -4.07 25.36
CA PHE A 314 -5.49 -4.81 24.95
C PHE A 314 -5.69 -6.06 25.81
N ASN A 315 -6.64 -6.01 26.75
CA ASN A 315 -7.02 -7.11 27.61
C ASN A 315 -8.27 -7.81 27.04
N MET A 316 -8.10 -9.01 26.50
CA MET A 316 -9.14 -9.78 25.84
C MET A 316 -9.48 -11.06 26.62
N PRO A 317 -10.69 -11.63 26.44
CA PRO A 317 -11.05 -12.92 27.02
C PRO A 317 -10.04 -14.01 26.63
N LEU A 318 -9.58 -14.80 27.61
CA LEU A 318 -8.77 -15.99 27.35
C LEU A 318 -9.63 -17.10 26.76
N SER A 319 -9.04 -17.86 25.84
CA SER A 319 -9.66 -19.09 25.34
C SER A 319 -9.66 -20.15 26.45
N SER A 320 -10.71 -20.98 26.52
CA SER A 320 -10.94 -21.90 27.64
C SER A 320 -11.51 -23.25 27.17
N PRO A 321 -11.48 -24.33 27.99
CA PRO A 321 -12.22 -25.55 27.69
C PRO A 321 -13.73 -25.33 27.54
N ASN A 322 -14.27 -24.28 28.17
CA ASN A 322 -15.67 -23.86 28.07
C ASN A 322 -15.92 -22.99 26.81
N GLY A 323 -15.01 -23.02 25.84
CA GLY A 323 -15.14 -22.46 24.50
C GLY A 323 -14.10 -21.40 24.16
N THR A 324 -13.94 -21.23 22.85
CA THR A 324 -12.88 -20.44 22.22
C THR A 324 -13.07 -18.95 22.42
N ALA A 325 -11.98 -18.21 22.59
CA ALA A 325 -12.01 -16.76 22.50
C ALA A 325 -12.26 -16.32 21.04
N THR A 326 -12.95 -15.19 20.88
CA THR A 326 -13.34 -14.61 19.58
C THR A 326 -12.80 -13.20 19.38
N ALA A 327 -12.37 -12.54 20.47
CA ALA A 327 -12.01 -11.13 20.49
C ALA A 327 -10.78 -10.79 19.62
N VAL A 328 -10.74 -9.55 19.15
CA VAL A 328 -9.68 -8.96 18.33
C VAL A 328 -9.11 -7.72 19.02
N GLY A 329 -7.79 -7.55 19.08
CA GLY A 329 -7.18 -6.35 19.66
C GLY A 329 -7.37 -5.13 18.75
N ILE A 330 -6.74 -5.16 17.58
CA ILE A 330 -6.90 -4.17 16.50
C ILE A 330 -7.41 -4.86 15.25
N LEU A 331 -8.41 -4.28 14.61
CA LEU A 331 -8.90 -4.60 13.28
C LEU A 331 -8.48 -3.50 12.31
N MET A 332 -7.69 -3.85 11.30
CA MET A 332 -7.32 -3.00 10.17
C MET A 332 -7.49 -3.84 8.90
N GLU A 333 -8.56 -3.59 8.14
CA GLU A 333 -8.91 -4.38 6.95
C GLU A 333 -8.51 -3.71 5.61
N ASN A 334 -8.17 -2.41 5.63
CA ASN A 334 -7.45 -1.69 4.56
C ASN A 334 -6.94 -0.30 5.06
N GLY A 335 -6.13 0.39 4.26
CA GLY A 335 -5.58 1.72 4.55
C GLY A 335 -4.33 2.04 3.74
N SER A 336 -3.71 3.19 4.02
CA SER A 336 -2.38 3.62 3.55
C SER A 336 -1.54 4.09 4.75
N GLY A 337 -1.49 3.24 5.77
CA GLY A 337 -1.27 3.68 7.15
C GLY A 337 0.19 3.93 7.59
N GLY A 338 0.30 4.66 8.70
CA GLY A 338 1.55 5.02 9.37
C GLY A 338 2.07 3.97 10.37
N SER A 339 1.87 4.21 11.68
CA SER A 339 2.59 3.49 12.75
C SER A 339 1.73 2.92 13.89
N ILE A 340 2.19 1.82 14.49
CA ILE A 340 1.70 1.26 15.76
C ILE A 340 2.92 0.95 16.62
N SER A 341 2.95 1.46 17.85
CA SER A 341 4.08 1.29 18.78
C SER A 341 3.69 0.94 20.21
N ASP A 342 4.65 0.36 20.95
CA ASP A 342 4.64 0.21 22.41
C ASP A 342 3.35 -0.40 23.00
N SER A 343 2.76 -1.39 22.34
CA SER A 343 1.42 -1.90 22.70
C SER A 343 1.39 -3.38 23.08
N THR A 344 0.61 -3.73 24.11
CA THR A 344 0.49 -5.11 24.63
C THR A 344 -0.86 -5.74 24.32
N PHE A 345 -0.87 -7.01 23.96
CA PHE A 345 -2.06 -7.78 23.59
C PHE A 345 -2.11 -9.07 24.43
N LYS A 346 -3.20 -9.27 25.19
CA LYS A 346 -3.32 -10.38 26.16
C LYS A 346 -4.63 -11.13 25.92
N GLY A 347 -4.54 -12.42 25.59
CA GLY A 347 -5.70 -13.26 25.27
C GLY A 347 -6.30 -12.97 23.89
N GLY A 348 -7.58 -13.29 23.71
CA GLY A 348 -8.30 -13.10 22.45
C GLY A 348 -8.06 -14.18 21.40
N ASN A 349 -8.79 -14.10 20.29
CA ASN A 349 -8.52 -14.91 19.10
C ASN A 349 -7.31 -14.36 18.35
N ILE A 350 -7.34 -13.07 18.01
CA ILE A 350 -6.31 -12.41 17.20
C ILE A 350 -5.86 -11.13 17.90
N GLY A 351 -4.55 -10.93 18.09
CA GLY A 351 -4.02 -9.67 18.62
C GLY A 351 -4.22 -8.51 17.64
N LEU A 352 -3.69 -8.66 16.43
CA LEU A 352 -3.78 -7.68 15.34
C LEU A 352 -4.25 -8.36 14.05
N ILE A 353 -5.35 -7.89 13.46
CA ILE A 353 -5.68 -8.13 12.05
C ILE A 353 -5.11 -6.94 11.26
N ALA A 354 -4.18 -7.21 10.35
CA ALA A 354 -3.43 -6.21 9.60
C ALA A 354 -3.71 -6.31 8.10
N GLY A 355 -4.16 -5.21 7.50
CA GLY A 355 -4.47 -5.05 6.09
C GLY A 355 -4.35 -3.58 5.70
N SER A 356 -3.30 -3.22 4.98
CA SER A 356 -3.01 -1.85 4.51
C SER A 356 -2.05 -1.95 3.34
N GLN A 357 -1.94 -0.93 2.50
CA GLN A 357 -0.92 -0.86 1.45
C GLN A 357 0.48 -1.07 2.06
N GLN A 358 0.84 -0.21 3.02
CA GLN A 358 2.05 -0.31 3.82
C GLN A 358 1.79 0.04 5.29
N PHE A 359 2.74 -0.28 6.17
CA PHE A 359 2.70 0.09 7.60
C PHE A 359 4.04 -0.19 8.33
N THR A 360 4.29 0.51 9.45
CA THR A 360 5.39 0.22 10.38
C THR A 360 4.86 -0.16 11.78
N ALA A 361 5.32 -1.29 12.33
CA ALA A 361 4.92 -1.78 13.65
C ALA A 361 6.15 -2.05 14.53
N ILE A 362 6.27 -1.36 15.67
CA ILE A 362 7.47 -1.42 16.53
C ILE A 362 7.12 -1.73 17.98
N ASN A 363 7.87 -2.62 18.62
CA ASN A 363 7.78 -2.90 20.06
C ASN A 363 6.37 -3.36 20.49
N LEU A 364 5.85 -4.41 19.86
CA LEU A 364 4.54 -5.00 20.20
C LEU A 364 4.71 -6.32 20.95
N GLN A 365 3.92 -6.53 22.01
CA GLN A 365 3.97 -7.74 22.83
C GLN A 365 2.65 -8.50 22.78
N PHE A 366 2.66 -9.76 22.37
CA PHE A 366 1.50 -10.63 22.29
C PHE A 366 1.66 -11.81 23.26
N LYS A 367 0.67 -12.00 24.15
CA LYS A 367 0.69 -13.06 25.17
C LYS A 367 -0.62 -13.84 25.18
N SER A 368 -0.53 -15.15 24.95
CA SER A 368 -1.67 -16.08 25.03
C SER A 368 -2.85 -15.75 24.11
N CYS A 369 -2.60 -15.05 23.00
CA CYS A 369 -3.54 -14.98 21.86
C CYS A 369 -3.58 -16.35 21.16
N LEU A 370 -4.67 -16.71 20.49
CA LEU A 370 -4.64 -17.90 19.63
C LEU A 370 -3.74 -17.66 18.40
N THR A 371 -3.90 -16.51 17.76
CA THR A 371 -3.00 -15.96 16.73
C THR A 371 -2.52 -14.58 17.20
N ALA A 372 -1.22 -14.29 17.14
CA ALA A 372 -0.72 -12.95 17.51
C ALA A 372 -1.07 -11.92 16.43
N VAL A 373 -0.66 -12.17 15.18
CA VAL A 373 -0.92 -11.30 14.03
C VAL A 373 -1.57 -12.11 12.91
N LYS A 374 -2.68 -11.63 12.38
CA LYS A 374 -3.25 -12.07 11.10
C LYS A 374 -2.93 -11.00 10.05
N GLN A 375 -1.98 -11.26 9.16
CA GLN A 375 -1.79 -10.40 7.99
C GLN A 375 -2.82 -10.84 6.94
N ALA A 376 -3.84 -10.01 6.73
CA ALA A 376 -4.94 -10.28 5.80
C ALA A 376 -4.52 -10.03 4.35
N TRP A 377 -3.85 -8.89 4.11
CA TRP A 377 -3.21 -8.49 2.86
C TRP A 377 -2.17 -7.40 3.16
N ASN A 378 -1.28 -7.11 2.21
CA ASN A 378 -0.52 -5.85 2.12
C ASN A 378 0.21 -5.74 0.77
N TRP A 379 0.85 -4.61 0.52
CA TRP A 379 1.99 -4.54 -0.40
C TRP A 379 3.28 -4.82 0.39
N GLY A 380 3.56 -4.05 1.44
CA GLY A 380 4.69 -4.39 2.34
C GLY A 380 4.63 -3.78 3.74
N PHE A 381 4.93 -4.58 4.77
CA PHE A 381 4.98 -4.15 6.18
C PHE A 381 6.36 -4.37 6.79
N THR A 382 6.82 -3.43 7.62
CA THR A 382 8.01 -3.61 8.47
C THR A 382 7.62 -3.71 9.95
N TYR A 383 7.98 -4.84 10.53
CA TYR A 383 7.78 -5.21 11.94
C TYR A 383 9.13 -5.26 12.66
N LYS A 384 9.25 -4.59 13.81
CA LYS A 384 10.48 -4.58 14.62
C LYS A 384 10.18 -4.76 16.11
N ASN A 385 11.07 -5.44 16.83
CA ASN A 385 10.94 -5.69 18.27
C ASN A 385 9.57 -6.33 18.62
N ILE A 386 9.14 -7.34 17.86
CA ILE A 386 7.89 -8.07 18.12
C ILE A 386 8.17 -9.24 19.06
N TYR A 387 7.42 -9.32 20.16
CA TYR A 387 7.59 -10.36 21.17
C TYR A 387 6.30 -11.18 21.28
N ILE A 388 6.38 -12.49 21.00
CA ILE A 388 5.23 -13.38 20.99
C ILE A 388 5.47 -14.53 21.96
N GLU A 389 4.63 -14.64 23.00
CA GLU A 389 4.74 -15.63 24.07
C GLU A 389 3.46 -16.49 24.17
N SER A 390 3.64 -17.81 24.07
CA SER A 390 2.57 -18.80 24.26
C SER A 390 1.34 -18.57 23.37
N CYS A 391 1.53 -18.17 22.11
CA CYS A 391 0.49 -18.13 21.09
C CYS A 391 0.51 -19.41 20.23
N ALA A 392 -0.63 -19.86 19.70
CA ALA A 392 -0.67 -21.06 18.87
C ALA A 392 -0.12 -20.80 17.44
N ILE A 393 -0.35 -19.59 16.92
CA ILE A 393 0.31 -19.04 15.73
C ILE A 393 0.89 -17.67 16.08
N GLY A 394 2.09 -17.37 15.60
CA GLY A 394 2.65 -16.03 15.62
C GLY A 394 2.00 -15.16 14.53
N PHE A 395 2.56 -15.20 13.33
CA PHE A 395 2.01 -14.56 12.13
C PHE A 395 1.25 -15.57 11.27
N ASP A 396 -0.05 -15.35 11.08
CA ASP A 396 -0.83 -16.00 10.03
C ASP A 396 -0.86 -15.08 8.80
N CYS A 397 -0.10 -15.44 7.76
CA CYS A 397 0.00 -14.73 6.50
C CYS A 397 -0.74 -15.44 5.35
N ILE A 398 -1.66 -16.37 5.67
CA ILE A 398 -2.48 -17.06 4.67
C ILE A 398 -3.60 -16.09 4.23
N GLY A 399 -3.33 -15.32 3.18
CA GLY A 399 -4.23 -14.29 2.66
C GLY A 399 -5.49 -14.83 1.99
N ALA A 400 -6.29 -13.93 1.39
CA ALA A 400 -7.35 -14.33 0.48
C ALA A 400 -6.76 -14.91 -0.82
N ASP A 401 -7.42 -15.92 -1.39
CA ASP A 401 -6.88 -16.86 -2.39
C ASP A 401 -6.81 -16.28 -3.83
N THR A 402 -6.46 -14.99 -3.97
CA THR A 402 -6.46 -14.28 -5.26
C THR A 402 -5.12 -13.58 -5.56
N LEU A 403 -4.56 -13.89 -6.73
CA LEU A 403 -3.25 -13.41 -7.21
C LEU A 403 -3.08 -11.88 -7.30
N GLN A 404 -4.15 -11.08 -7.14
CA GLN A 404 -4.08 -9.62 -7.22
C GLN A 404 -3.88 -8.93 -5.86
N ASN A 405 -4.38 -9.48 -4.76
CA ASN A 405 -4.45 -8.76 -3.47
C ASN A 405 -4.00 -9.64 -2.28
N GLY A 406 -2.94 -10.42 -2.44
CA GLY A 406 -2.40 -11.25 -1.36
C GLY A 406 -1.68 -10.46 -0.26
N VAL A 407 -0.85 -11.17 0.52
CA VAL A 407 0.20 -10.53 1.33
C VAL A 407 1.44 -10.41 0.43
N GLY A 408 1.86 -9.20 0.09
CA GLY A 408 3.04 -8.93 -0.75
C GLY A 408 4.34 -9.26 -0.02
N SER A 409 4.73 -8.44 0.95
CA SER A 409 5.96 -8.62 1.72
C SER A 409 5.86 -8.31 3.22
N ILE A 410 6.73 -8.97 4.00
CA ILE A 410 6.93 -8.72 5.44
C ILE A 410 8.42 -8.71 5.75
N SER A 411 8.89 -7.62 6.35
CA SER A 411 10.18 -7.54 7.04
C SER A 411 9.94 -7.71 8.54
N LEU A 412 10.55 -8.72 9.17
CA LEU A 412 10.52 -8.93 10.62
C LEU A 412 11.93 -8.82 11.18
N LEU A 413 12.14 -7.86 12.08
CA LEU A 413 13.45 -7.46 12.58
C LEU A 413 13.52 -7.58 14.10
N ASP A 414 14.66 -8.04 14.63
CA ASP A 414 15.03 -7.93 16.05
C ASP A 414 13.95 -8.48 17.02
N SER A 415 13.29 -9.57 16.61
CA SER A 415 12.04 -10.07 17.22
C SER A 415 12.20 -11.44 17.88
N HIS A 416 11.23 -11.86 18.70
CA HIS A 416 11.32 -13.07 19.54
C HIS A 416 10.01 -13.87 19.56
N PHE A 417 10.10 -15.16 19.24
CA PHE A 417 9.03 -16.15 19.43
C PHE A 417 9.40 -17.13 20.56
N ASN A 418 8.57 -17.20 21.60
CA ASN A 418 8.73 -18.13 22.71
C ASN A 418 7.49 -19.01 22.90
N SER A 419 7.69 -20.33 22.84
CA SER A 419 6.62 -21.32 23.05
C SER A 419 5.47 -21.17 22.02
N VAL A 420 5.84 -21.03 20.74
CA VAL A 420 4.91 -20.82 19.60
C VAL A 420 5.03 -21.98 18.62
N PRO A 421 4.01 -22.86 18.46
CA PRO A 421 4.08 -24.01 17.56
C PRO A 421 4.40 -23.65 16.10
N ASN A 422 3.78 -22.59 15.58
CA ASN A 422 4.06 -22.07 14.24
C ASN A 422 4.35 -20.57 14.34
N ALA A 423 5.61 -20.15 14.17
CA ALA A 423 5.98 -18.74 14.27
C ALA A 423 5.39 -17.92 13.11
N ILE A 424 5.45 -18.44 11.89
CA ILE A 424 4.87 -17.86 10.68
C ILE A 424 4.20 -18.98 9.85
N THR A 425 2.97 -18.77 9.39
CA THR A 425 2.28 -19.66 8.42
C THR A 425 1.99 -18.91 7.13
N ILE A 426 2.35 -19.50 5.99
CA ILE A 426 2.18 -18.90 4.65
C ILE A 426 1.34 -19.78 3.73
N SER A 427 0.72 -19.17 2.71
CA SER A 427 0.05 -19.87 1.61
C SER A 427 1.05 -20.45 0.62
N GLU A 428 0.70 -21.58 0.00
CA GLU A 428 1.49 -22.16 -1.09
C GLU A 428 0.87 -21.82 -2.45
N ASN A 429 1.11 -20.59 -2.92
CA ASN A 429 0.80 -20.22 -4.30
C ASN A 429 2.05 -20.33 -5.19
N VAL A 430 1.83 -20.28 -6.51
CA VAL A 430 2.86 -20.44 -7.54
C VAL A 430 3.98 -19.38 -7.42
N THR A 431 3.73 -18.28 -6.72
CA THR A 431 4.66 -17.15 -6.56
C THR A 431 5.34 -17.06 -5.19
N GLN A 432 5.00 -17.95 -4.24
CA GLN A 432 5.46 -17.94 -2.83
C GLN A 432 5.19 -16.61 -2.09
N GLN A 433 3.93 -16.25 -1.91
CA GLN A 433 3.52 -15.11 -1.06
C GLN A 433 3.43 -15.48 0.43
N PRO A 434 3.80 -14.55 1.33
CA PRO A 434 4.52 -13.30 1.07
C PRO A 434 6.03 -13.50 0.84
N ASN A 435 6.66 -12.49 0.25
CA ASN A 435 8.10 -12.30 0.43
C ASN A 435 8.38 -12.09 1.92
N LEU A 436 9.35 -12.83 2.47
CA LEU A 436 9.70 -12.79 3.90
C LEU A 436 11.16 -12.40 4.07
N VAL A 437 11.44 -11.43 4.92
CA VAL A 437 12.78 -11.07 5.38
C VAL A 437 12.80 -11.18 6.89
N LEU A 438 13.55 -12.16 7.41
CA LEU A 438 13.68 -12.47 8.83
C LEU A 438 15.10 -12.13 9.28
N ASP A 439 15.24 -11.09 10.10
CA ASP A 439 16.54 -10.59 10.54
C ASP A 439 16.63 -10.55 12.07
N ASN A 440 17.70 -11.12 12.63
CA ASN A 440 18.00 -11.08 14.06
C ASN A 440 16.87 -11.66 14.95
N ILE A 441 16.27 -12.78 14.52
CA ILE A 441 15.12 -13.41 15.19
C ILE A 441 15.55 -14.43 16.24
N LEU A 442 15.12 -14.26 17.48
CA LEU A 442 15.26 -15.29 18.53
C LEU A 442 14.09 -16.28 18.47
N ILE A 443 14.39 -17.57 18.47
CA ILE A 443 13.40 -18.66 18.54
C ILE A 443 13.68 -19.55 19.76
N GLU A 444 12.69 -19.67 20.64
CA GLU A 444 12.69 -20.53 21.82
C GLU A 444 11.43 -21.41 21.84
N LYS A 445 11.59 -22.74 21.90
CA LYS A 445 10.46 -23.69 21.93
C LYS A 445 9.46 -23.49 20.78
N VAL A 446 9.96 -23.20 19.58
CA VAL A 446 9.19 -23.08 18.35
C VAL A 446 9.12 -24.45 17.66
N GLY A 447 7.98 -24.80 17.06
CA GLY A 447 7.84 -26.05 16.28
C GLY A 447 8.30 -25.88 14.84
N ALA A 448 7.71 -24.90 14.14
CA ALA A 448 8.06 -24.48 12.80
C ALA A 448 8.26 -22.96 12.77
N VAL A 449 9.32 -22.48 12.10
CA VAL A 449 9.55 -21.04 11.95
C VAL A 449 8.73 -20.50 10.79
N VAL A 450 8.83 -21.13 9.61
CA VAL A 450 7.99 -20.83 8.44
C VAL A 450 7.32 -22.13 7.99
N ALA A 451 6.03 -22.24 8.29
CA ALA A 451 5.21 -23.41 8.00
C ALA A 451 4.32 -23.17 6.77
N VAL A 452 4.15 -24.24 5.98
CA VAL A 452 3.22 -24.29 4.84
C VAL A 452 2.21 -25.38 5.16
N PRO A 453 0.93 -25.06 5.45
CA PRO A 453 -0.05 -26.06 5.87
C PRO A 453 -0.24 -27.18 4.84
N GLY A 454 -0.19 -28.44 5.31
CA GLY A 454 -0.32 -29.62 4.45
C GLY A 454 0.92 -30.00 3.63
N LYS A 455 2.03 -29.25 3.77
CA LYS A 455 3.28 -29.44 3.01
C LYS A 455 4.49 -29.53 3.96
N GLU A 456 5.68 -29.69 3.40
CA GLU A 456 6.91 -29.63 4.20
C GLU A 456 7.15 -28.20 4.73
N THR A 457 7.65 -28.11 5.96
CA THR A 457 8.02 -26.84 6.60
C THR A 457 9.22 -26.18 5.90
N LEU A 458 9.03 -24.97 5.40
CA LEU A 458 10.02 -24.21 4.63
C LEU A 458 11.22 -23.76 5.48
N LEU A 459 11.00 -23.38 6.74
CA LEU A 459 12.05 -23.15 7.73
C LEU A 459 11.70 -23.86 9.04
N LYS A 460 12.37 -25.00 9.28
CA LYS A 460 12.21 -25.81 10.49
C LYS A 460 12.85 -25.11 11.69
N ALA A 461 12.28 -25.27 12.88
CA ALA A 461 12.95 -24.86 14.10
C ALA A 461 14.10 -25.82 14.43
N THR A 462 15.14 -25.30 15.08
CA THR A 462 16.21 -26.09 15.68
C THR A 462 15.76 -26.67 17.02
N THR A 463 16.33 -27.80 17.44
CA THR A 463 16.05 -28.44 18.75
C THR A 463 16.63 -27.70 19.96
N GLN A 464 17.30 -26.57 19.74
CA GLN A 464 17.93 -25.71 20.74
C GLN A 464 17.47 -24.27 20.52
N ASN A 465 17.50 -23.44 21.57
CA ASN A 465 17.24 -22.00 21.44
C ASN A 465 18.25 -21.42 20.44
N THR A 466 17.77 -20.77 19.38
CA THR A 466 18.60 -20.31 18.26
C THR A 466 18.26 -18.89 17.87
N LYS A 467 19.29 -18.15 17.44
CA LYS A 467 19.17 -16.80 16.94
C LYS A 467 19.42 -16.83 15.43
N LEU A 468 18.37 -16.66 14.64
CA LEU A 468 18.43 -16.59 13.18
C LEU A 468 19.08 -15.26 12.81
N LYS A 469 20.23 -15.31 12.11
CA LYS A 469 20.95 -14.09 11.70
C LYS A 469 20.19 -13.34 10.61
N GLN A 470 20.05 -13.95 9.44
CA GLN A 470 19.25 -13.42 8.34
C GLN A 470 18.76 -14.55 7.43
N TRP A 471 17.46 -14.60 7.15
CA TRP A 471 16.83 -15.56 6.24
C TRP A 471 15.81 -14.83 5.37
N VAL A 472 15.80 -15.13 4.07
CA VAL A 472 14.97 -14.43 3.08
C VAL A 472 14.26 -15.45 2.18
N SER A 473 13.01 -15.17 1.84
CA SER A 473 12.20 -15.90 0.87
C SER A 473 11.51 -14.93 -0.09
N GLY A 474 11.52 -15.24 -1.38
CA GLY A 474 10.93 -14.41 -2.44
C GLY A 474 11.89 -14.23 -3.61
N TYR A 475 11.63 -13.23 -4.47
CA TYR A 475 12.58 -12.85 -5.54
C TYR A 475 13.81 -12.18 -4.94
N GLN A 476 15.00 -12.59 -5.35
CA GLN A 476 16.25 -12.07 -4.83
C GLN A 476 17.24 -11.85 -5.98
N TYR A 477 17.96 -10.73 -5.96
CA TYR A 477 19.17 -10.48 -6.76
C TYR A 477 20.33 -10.32 -5.79
N LEU A 478 21.28 -11.27 -5.80
CA LEU A 478 22.40 -11.34 -4.87
C LEU A 478 23.74 -11.11 -5.59
N VAL A 479 24.79 -10.79 -4.83
CA VAL A 479 26.17 -10.71 -5.34
C VAL A 479 26.55 -12.04 -5.98
N GLY A 480 27.05 -12.00 -7.21
CA GLY A 480 27.54 -13.18 -7.94
C GLY A 480 26.44 -14.07 -8.56
N ASP A 481 25.18 -13.65 -8.59
CA ASP A 481 24.27 -14.15 -9.63
C ASP A 481 24.80 -13.71 -11.00
N ALA A 482 24.67 -14.57 -12.03
CA ALA A 482 25.30 -14.35 -13.32
C ALA A 482 24.73 -13.12 -14.07
N ASP A 483 25.59 -12.44 -14.82
CA ASP A 483 25.23 -11.26 -15.59
C ASP A 483 24.08 -11.56 -16.57
N GLY A 484 22.98 -10.81 -16.46
CA GLY A 484 21.79 -10.95 -17.30
C GLY A 484 20.65 -11.81 -16.74
N ASP A 485 20.83 -12.54 -15.63
CA ASP A 485 19.75 -13.35 -15.03
C ASP A 485 18.70 -12.50 -14.27
N GLY A 486 19.00 -11.24 -13.92
CA GLY A 486 18.10 -10.30 -13.22
C GLY A 486 17.76 -10.62 -11.76
N GLY A 487 17.93 -11.88 -11.35
CA GLY A 487 17.56 -12.41 -10.03
C GLY A 487 16.67 -13.65 -10.14
N LYS A 488 16.38 -14.30 -9.01
CA LYS A 488 15.56 -15.53 -8.98
C LYS A 488 14.82 -15.72 -7.66
N ARG A 489 13.71 -16.46 -7.70
CA ARG A 489 13.02 -16.89 -6.47
C ARG A 489 13.83 -17.97 -5.76
N ARG A 490 14.04 -17.76 -4.46
CA ARG A 490 14.66 -18.73 -3.55
C ARG A 490 14.25 -18.44 -2.11
N SER A 491 14.41 -19.43 -1.24
CA SER A 491 14.19 -19.33 0.20
C SER A 491 15.41 -19.90 0.92
N GLY A 492 16.03 -19.12 1.80
CA GLY A 492 17.27 -19.55 2.45
C GLY A 492 17.92 -18.50 3.34
N PHE A 493 19.00 -18.89 4.01
CA PHE A 493 19.89 -17.96 4.69
C PHE A 493 20.68 -17.16 3.65
N ILE A 494 20.92 -15.88 3.93
CA ILE A 494 21.82 -15.04 3.13
C ILE A 494 23.26 -15.26 3.61
N ASP A 495 24.18 -15.51 2.68
CA ASP A 495 25.60 -15.73 2.94
C ASP A 495 26.46 -14.89 1.97
N PRO A 496 27.35 -14.01 2.45
CA PRO A 496 27.47 -13.60 3.85
C PRO A 496 26.22 -12.85 4.33
N PRO A 497 25.77 -13.05 5.59
CA PRO A 497 24.66 -12.29 6.15
C PRO A 497 25.02 -10.80 6.26
N ILE A 498 24.01 -9.92 6.30
CA ILE A 498 24.21 -8.47 6.42
C ILE A 498 25.25 -8.09 7.50
N LYS A 499 26.24 -7.28 7.09
CA LYS A 499 27.16 -6.61 7.99
C LYS A 499 26.53 -5.29 8.44
N LYS A 500 25.60 -5.36 9.39
CA LYS A 500 24.87 -4.18 9.90
C LYS A 500 25.85 -3.08 10.33
N PRO A 501 25.71 -1.82 9.86
CA PRO A 501 26.58 -0.72 10.25
C PRO A 501 26.52 -0.47 11.76
N ALA A 502 27.67 -0.50 12.44
CA ALA A 502 27.72 -0.54 13.91
C ALA A 502 27.10 0.70 14.59
N GLY A 503 27.15 1.87 13.95
CA GLY A 503 26.53 3.09 14.48
C GLY A 503 25.00 3.03 14.57
N LEU A 504 24.36 2.18 13.75
CA LEU A 504 22.90 2.00 13.70
C LEU A 504 22.37 1.08 14.81
N LEU A 505 23.25 0.44 15.59
CA LEU A 505 22.90 -0.65 16.51
C LEU A 505 22.91 -0.23 17.98
N ASP A 506 21.98 -0.77 18.76
CA ASP A 506 22.01 -0.71 20.22
C ASP A 506 23.11 -1.61 20.81
N LYS A 507 23.29 -1.52 22.13
CA LYS A 507 24.26 -2.32 22.91
C LYS A 507 24.09 -3.85 22.81
N ASP A 508 22.92 -4.33 22.37
CA ASP A 508 22.59 -5.76 22.25
C ASP A 508 22.67 -6.24 20.78
N GLY A 509 23.01 -5.35 19.85
CA GLY A 509 23.21 -5.62 18.42
C GLY A 509 21.93 -5.56 17.58
N ASN A 510 20.84 -5.01 18.11
CA ASN A 510 19.60 -4.74 17.38
C ASN A 510 19.67 -3.36 16.74
N TYR A 511 18.84 -3.03 15.75
CA TYR A 511 18.73 -1.65 15.29
C TYR A 511 18.21 -0.76 16.44
N PHE A 512 18.84 0.41 16.65
CA PHE A 512 18.43 1.33 17.70
C PHE A 512 16.98 1.80 17.52
N TRP A 513 16.24 1.85 18.62
CA TRP A 513 14.85 2.25 18.74
C TRP A 513 14.67 3.01 20.05
N GLN A 514 13.85 4.06 20.03
CA GLN A 514 13.39 4.72 21.25
C GLN A 514 11.96 5.24 21.10
N PRO A 515 11.11 5.07 22.14
CA PRO A 515 9.74 5.57 22.13
C PRO A 515 9.70 7.09 22.11
N LYS A 516 8.61 7.63 21.57
CA LYS A 516 8.28 9.06 21.62
C LYS A 516 8.42 9.61 23.05
N PRO A 517 9.29 10.60 23.30
CA PRO A 517 9.47 11.16 24.64
C PRO A 517 8.16 11.74 25.22
N THR A 518 7.80 11.32 26.44
CA THR A 518 6.51 11.64 27.08
C THR A 518 6.61 12.68 28.21
N TYR A 519 7.82 12.93 28.72
CA TYR A 519 8.13 13.87 29.80
C TYR A 519 7.26 13.76 31.07
N GLN A 520 6.65 12.59 31.32
CA GLN A 520 5.73 12.32 32.44
C GLN A 520 6.25 12.78 33.81
N GLN A 521 7.54 12.59 34.06
CA GLN A 521 8.19 12.89 35.34
C GLN A 521 8.66 14.34 35.46
N THR A 522 8.55 15.14 34.40
CA THR A 522 8.96 16.55 34.39
C THR A 522 7.83 17.41 34.95
N PRO A 523 8.04 18.11 36.09
CA PRO A 523 7.03 19.02 36.63
C PRO A 523 6.75 20.18 35.66
N GLU A 524 5.47 20.49 35.46
CA GLU A 524 4.96 21.57 34.61
C GLU A 524 5.77 22.88 34.75
N ARG A 525 6.06 23.31 35.99
CA ARG A 525 6.85 24.51 36.31
C ARG A 525 8.27 24.57 35.68
N LEU A 526 8.82 23.44 35.25
CA LEU A 526 10.12 23.37 34.57
C LEU A 526 9.98 23.50 33.04
N MET A 527 8.80 23.25 32.50
CA MET A 527 8.47 23.49 31.10
C MET A 527 8.19 24.98 30.88
N LYS A 528 8.24 25.43 29.63
CA LYS A 528 8.05 26.83 29.21
C LYS A 528 7.02 26.85 28.10
N MET A 529 5.94 27.61 28.25
CA MET A 529 4.94 27.69 27.19
C MET A 529 5.30 28.83 26.26
N LEU A 530 5.32 28.59 24.95
CA LEU A 530 5.74 29.61 23.97
C LEU A 530 4.91 30.91 24.10
N THR A 531 3.63 30.78 24.43
CA THR A 531 2.70 31.88 24.67
C THR A 531 2.79 32.51 26.07
N ASP A 532 3.79 32.13 26.88
CA ASP A 532 4.23 32.91 28.04
C ASP A 532 4.78 34.30 27.58
N ASP A 533 5.24 34.43 26.33
CA ASP A 533 5.33 35.72 25.63
C ASP A 533 3.96 36.03 24.98
N PRO A 534 3.19 37.01 25.49
CA PRO A 534 1.85 37.32 24.99
C PRO A 534 1.86 37.99 23.60
N GLU A 535 3.02 38.40 23.09
CA GLU A 535 3.14 38.91 21.72
C GLU A 535 3.38 37.80 20.69
N ILE A 536 3.70 36.57 21.10
CA ILE A 536 3.73 35.41 20.18
C ILE A 536 2.30 34.95 19.90
N LYS A 537 1.85 35.19 18.68
CA LYS A 537 0.49 34.82 18.22
C LYS A 537 0.47 33.45 17.56
N LEU A 538 -0.55 32.68 17.90
CA LEU A 538 -0.90 31.39 17.29
C LEU A 538 -2.11 31.49 16.34
N ASP A 539 -2.46 32.71 15.90
CA ASP A 539 -3.66 33.02 15.12
C ASP A 539 -3.47 32.94 13.60
N GLY A 540 -2.29 32.53 13.12
CA GLY A 540 -1.94 32.50 11.71
C GLY A 540 -1.59 33.87 11.12
N THR A 541 -1.48 34.93 11.92
CA THR A 541 -1.22 36.30 11.46
C THR A 541 0.12 36.86 11.92
N GLY A 542 0.49 38.01 11.35
CA GLY A 542 1.73 38.71 11.67
C GLY A 542 2.99 37.98 11.18
N ASP A 543 4.09 38.22 11.87
CA ASP A 543 5.35 37.50 11.76
C ASP A 543 5.85 37.23 13.19
N GLN A 544 6.09 35.96 13.50
CA GLN A 544 6.49 35.48 14.83
C GLN A 544 8.00 35.16 14.91
N THR A 545 8.75 35.25 13.81
CA THR A 545 10.13 34.74 13.70
C THR A 545 11.06 35.23 14.81
N GLU A 546 11.18 36.56 15.01
CA GLU A 546 12.14 37.12 15.97
C GLU A 546 11.84 36.71 17.42
N ARG A 547 10.55 36.68 17.79
CA ARG A 547 10.10 36.34 19.14
C ARG A 547 10.25 34.85 19.44
N ILE A 548 9.88 33.99 18.51
CA ILE A 548 10.12 32.54 18.64
C ILE A 548 11.62 32.28 18.80
N ASN A 549 12.47 32.91 17.99
CA ASN A 549 13.93 32.78 18.11
C ASN A 549 14.47 33.26 19.47
N ALA A 550 13.97 34.39 19.98
CA ALA A 550 14.34 34.89 21.30
C ALA A 550 13.91 33.92 22.42
N PHE A 551 12.69 33.39 22.35
CA PHE A 551 12.13 32.46 23.33
C PHE A 551 12.90 31.12 23.36
N LEU A 552 13.13 30.52 22.18
CA LEU A 552 13.91 29.28 22.05
C LEU A 552 15.33 29.47 22.63
N LYS A 553 16.00 30.58 22.29
CA LYS A 553 17.33 30.93 22.81
C LYS A 553 17.36 31.15 24.33
N GLN A 554 16.30 31.71 24.90
CA GLN A 554 16.19 31.95 26.36
C GLN A 554 15.95 30.65 27.15
N HIS A 555 15.44 29.60 26.50
CA HIS A 555 14.91 28.41 27.17
C HIS A 555 15.52 27.08 26.73
N VAL A 556 16.70 27.11 26.10
CA VAL A 556 17.57 25.95 25.87
C VAL A 556 17.69 25.07 27.12
N GLY A 557 17.62 23.76 26.94
CA GLY A 557 17.69 22.76 28.01
C GLY A 557 16.38 22.57 28.80
N LYS A 558 15.30 23.26 28.45
CA LYS A 558 13.96 23.07 29.02
C LYS A 558 12.98 22.59 27.95
N PRO A 559 11.95 21.79 28.30
CA PRO A 559 10.84 21.53 27.41
C PRO A 559 10.06 22.80 27.09
N ILE A 560 9.90 23.09 25.81
CA ILE A 560 9.18 24.22 25.25
C ILE A 560 7.88 23.70 24.62
N LEU A 561 6.78 24.15 25.18
CA LEU A 561 5.42 23.77 24.80
C LEU A 561 4.92 24.74 23.73
N PHE A 562 4.57 24.22 22.55
CA PHE A 562 3.88 24.92 21.47
C PHE A 562 2.39 24.54 21.49
N PRO A 563 1.49 25.35 22.09
CA PRO A 563 0.04 25.14 21.95
C PRO A 563 -0.39 25.00 20.48
N ALA A 564 -1.37 24.15 20.20
CA ALA A 564 -1.91 24.00 18.86
C ALA A 564 -2.50 25.33 18.35
N GLY A 565 -2.27 25.59 17.07
CA GLY A 565 -2.47 26.90 16.44
C GLY A 565 -1.49 27.09 15.29
N ILE A 566 -1.45 28.30 14.72
CA ILE A 566 -0.64 28.62 13.53
C ILE A 566 0.31 29.78 13.86
N TYR A 567 1.60 29.46 13.96
CA TYR A 567 2.69 30.41 14.16
C TYR A 567 3.24 30.82 12.80
N GLN A 568 2.79 31.97 12.29
CA GLN A 568 3.21 32.45 10.98
C GLN A 568 4.58 33.12 11.03
N VAL A 569 5.48 32.74 10.14
CA VAL A 569 6.88 33.18 10.13
C VAL A 569 7.27 33.73 8.76
N LYS A 570 8.01 34.84 8.74
CA LYS A 570 8.55 35.46 7.50
C LYS A 570 10.08 35.52 7.48
N GLY A 571 10.72 34.73 8.33
CA GLY A 571 12.15 34.49 8.38
C GLY A 571 12.48 33.18 9.08
N THR A 572 13.74 32.77 9.07
CA THR A 572 14.21 31.50 9.65
C THR A 572 13.96 31.41 11.16
N VAL A 573 13.23 30.38 11.58
CA VAL A 573 13.19 29.93 12.98
C VAL A 573 14.42 29.05 13.24
N PHE A 574 15.29 29.49 14.15
CA PHE A 574 16.47 28.75 14.57
C PHE A 574 16.17 27.96 15.86
N ILE A 575 16.28 26.64 15.78
CA ILE A 575 16.17 25.73 16.92
C ILE A 575 17.60 25.45 17.42
N PRO A 576 18.02 26.03 18.57
CA PRO A 576 19.37 25.84 19.10
C PRO A 576 19.61 24.40 19.61
N PRO A 577 20.87 23.94 19.68
CA PRO A 577 21.21 22.68 20.32
C PRO A 577 20.72 22.60 21.76
N ASN A 578 20.32 21.41 22.21
CA ASN A 578 19.69 21.13 23.51
C ASN A 578 18.27 21.71 23.66
N SER A 579 17.57 21.95 22.54
CA SER A 579 16.14 22.26 22.53
C SER A 579 15.27 21.02 22.70
N VAL A 580 14.14 21.19 23.38
CA VAL A 580 13.08 20.18 23.48
C VAL A 580 11.78 20.89 23.12
N ILE A 581 11.16 20.53 22.00
CA ILE A 581 9.99 21.18 21.42
C ILE A 581 8.84 20.18 21.37
N ILE A 582 7.72 20.56 21.98
CA ILE A 582 6.56 19.69 22.13
C ILE A 582 5.31 20.44 21.70
N GLY A 583 4.72 20.03 20.58
CA GLY A 583 3.42 20.48 20.13
C GLY A 583 2.26 19.79 20.83
N THR A 584 1.04 20.13 20.44
CA THR A 584 -0.20 19.48 20.90
C THR A 584 -1.01 18.96 19.74
N SER A 585 -0.36 18.32 18.76
CA SER A 585 -1.00 17.78 17.56
C SER A 585 -1.62 18.91 16.71
N TRP A 586 -1.41 18.92 15.42
CA TRP A 586 -0.05 19.32 15.09
C TRP A 586 0.06 20.84 15.11
N SER A 587 0.83 21.36 16.07
CA SER A 587 1.07 22.80 16.23
C SER A 587 1.91 23.30 15.05
N GLN A 588 1.47 24.36 14.37
CA GLN A 588 1.93 24.65 13.01
C GLN A 588 2.93 25.80 12.96
N ILE A 589 4.13 25.58 12.40
CA ILE A 589 5.00 26.68 11.95
C ILE A 589 4.74 26.88 10.44
N ARG A 590 4.29 28.08 10.06
CA ARG A 590 3.83 28.40 8.71
C ARG A 590 4.67 29.51 8.05
N GLY A 591 5.52 29.14 7.09
CA GLY A 591 6.34 30.07 6.31
C GLY A 591 5.53 30.84 5.27
N THR A 592 5.77 32.15 5.11
CA THR A 592 5.11 32.96 4.08
C THR A 592 5.86 34.25 3.75
N GLY A 593 5.51 34.90 2.63
CA GLY A 593 6.05 36.20 2.21
C GLY A 593 7.42 36.15 1.51
N ASP A 594 7.86 37.33 1.06
CA ASP A 594 8.94 37.54 0.09
C ASP A 594 10.29 36.89 0.47
N TYR A 595 10.56 36.73 1.77
CA TYR A 595 11.76 36.03 2.26
C TYR A 595 11.87 34.59 1.73
N PHE A 596 10.74 33.92 1.47
CA PHE A 596 10.69 32.55 0.96
C PHE A 596 10.28 32.47 -0.52
N ALA A 597 10.17 33.59 -1.24
CA ALA A 597 9.57 33.61 -2.58
C ALA A 597 10.54 33.29 -3.73
N ASP A 598 11.86 33.43 -3.53
CA ASP A 598 12.86 33.31 -4.61
C ASP A 598 13.49 31.91 -4.69
N GLU A 599 13.13 31.13 -5.72
CA GLU A 599 13.71 29.82 -6.04
C GLU A 599 15.22 29.86 -6.37
N ASN A 600 15.76 31.02 -6.75
CA ASN A 600 17.18 31.18 -7.06
C ASN A 600 18.02 31.55 -5.84
N ASN A 601 17.37 31.84 -4.70
CA ASN A 601 18.01 32.18 -3.44
C ASN A 601 17.32 31.47 -2.26
N PRO A 602 17.24 30.12 -2.24
CA PRO A 602 16.40 29.39 -1.30
C PRO A 602 16.71 29.72 0.17
N LYS A 603 15.67 29.85 0.99
CA LYS A 603 15.76 30.20 2.42
C LYS A 603 15.16 29.12 3.30
N VAL A 604 15.88 28.80 4.37
CA VAL A 604 15.46 27.86 5.40
C VAL A 604 14.36 28.48 6.27
N MET A 605 13.24 27.80 6.40
CA MET A 605 12.15 28.17 7.31
C MET A 605 12.46 27.73 8.75
N VAL A 606 12.85 26.47 8.96
CA VAL A 606 13.27 25.94 10.27
C VAL A 606 14.69 25.38 10.20
N LYS A 607 15.61 26.00 10.93
CA LYS A 607 17.02 25.59 10.99
C LYS A 607 17.31 24.90 12.32
N VAL A 608 17.60 23.59 12.26
CA VAL A 608 17.82 22.74 13.43
C VAL A 608 19.32 22.60 13.69
N GLY A 609 19.83 23.39 14.64
CA GLY A 609 21.26 23.58 14.88
C GLY A 609 21.99 24.29 13.73
N SER A 610 23.27 24.55 13.92
CA SER A 610 24.22 24.97 12.89
C SER A 610 25.16 23.82 12.52
N ARG A 611 25.81 23.87 11.35
CA ARG A 611 26.78 22.84 10.96
C ARG A 611 27.91 22.75 11.98
N GLY A 612 28.20 21.54 12.45
CA GLY A 612 29.19 21.29 13.50
C GLY A 612 28.64 21.38 14.94
N ASP A 613 27.39 21.82 15.15
CA ASP A 613 26.75 21.70 16.45
C ASP A 613 26.51 20.22 16.79
N GLN A 614 26.73 19.85 18.05
CA GLN A 614 26.36 18.55 18.59
C GLN A 614 25.52 18.71 19.86
N GLY A 615 24.51 17.87 20.05
CA GLY A 615 23.74 17.86 21.29
C GLY A 615 22.44 17.09 21.22
N LYS A 616 21.51 17.46 22.11
CA LYS A 616 20.17 16.90 22.16
C LYS A 616 19.20 17.77 21.35
N ILE A 617 18.32 17.20 20.54
CA ILE A 617 17.12 17.88 20.02
C ILE A 617 15.95 16.90 20.03
N GLU A 618 14.84 17.26 20.66
CA GLU A 618 13.60 16.50 20.58
C GLU A 618 12.52 17.38 19.98
N ILE A 619 11.86 16.93 18.91
CA ILE A 619 10.70 17.61 18.31
C ILE A 619 9.54 16.61 18.28
N SER A 620 8.36 16.97 18.78
CA SER A 620 7.19 16.09 18.66
C SER A 620 5.87 16.83 18.50
N ASP A 621 4.89 16.19 17.85
CA ASP A 621 3.53 16.71 17.67
C ASP A 621 3.47 18.07 16.93
N MET A 622 4.39 18.34 15.99
CA MET A 622 4.51 19.58 15.20
C MET A 622 4.15 19.39 13.70
N LEU A 623 3.65 20.45 13.04
CA LEU A 623 3.46 20.51 11.58
C LEU A 623 4.24 21.68 10.98
N PHE A 624 4.98 21.42 9.92
CA PHE A 624 5.71 22.43 9.16
C PHE A 624 5.01 22.66 7.83
N THR A 625 4.66 23.91 7.51
CA THR A 625 3.80 24.22 6.36
C THR A 625 4.08 25.62 5.80
N VAL A 626 3.43 26.00 4.70
CA VAL A 626 3.63 27.26 4.01
C VAL A 626 2.30 27.90 3.61
N LYS A 627 2.31 29.21 3.33
CA LYS A 627 1.19 29.95 2.75
C LYS A 627 1.64 30.74 1.53
N GLY A 628 0.96 30.52 0.40
CA GLY A 628 1.16 31.23 -0.86
C GLY A 628 2.41 30.79 -1.64
N ASN A 629 2.76 31.58 -2.66
CA ASN A 629 3.95 31.34 -3.47
C ASN A 629 5.21 31.51 -2.62
N THR A 630 5.82 30.39 -2.27
CA THR A 630 7.00 30.28 -1.40
C THR A 630 8.04 29.40 -2.10
N ALA A 631 8.25 29.65 -3.40
CA ALA A 631 9.09 28.85 -4.26
C ALA A 631 10.53 28.62 -3.75
N GLY A 632 11.08 29.57 -2.97
CA GLY A 632 12.38 29.51 -2.33
C GLY A 632 12.42 28.81 -0.97
N ALA A 633 11.30 28.32 -0.42
CA ALA A 633 11.31 27.71 0.92
C ALA A 633 12.08 26.39 0.96
N ILE A 634 13.00 26.26 1.92
CA ILE A 634 13.48 24.98 2.45
C ILE A 634 12.78 24.81 3.79
N LEU A 635 11.78 23.91 3.91
CA LEU A 635 10.94 23.88 5.12
C LEU A 635 11.76 23.53 6.38
N MET A 636 12.70 22.59 6.29
CA MET A 636 13.64 22.29 7.37
C MET A 636 15.07 21.99 6.87
N GLU A 637 16.06 22.60 7.51
CA GLU A 637 17.47 22.25 7.40
C GLU A 637 17.96 21.66 8.72
N TRP A 638 18.32 20.38 8.71
CA TRP A 638 18.82 19.62 9.84
C TRP A 638 20.35 19.60 9.82
N ASN A 639 20.96 20.34 10.75
CA ASN A 639 22.42 20.48 10.87
C ASN A 639 23.00 19.78 12.10
N ILE A 640 22.19 19.62 13.14
CA ILE A 640 22.60 19.07 14.43
C ILE A 640 23.16 17.65 14.27
N ARG A 641 24.26 17.36 14.98
CA ARG A 641 24.71 16.00 15.26
C ARG A 641 24.18 15.55 16.62
N ASP A 642 23.73 14.31 16.71
CA ASP A 642 23.31 13.70 17.97
C ASP A 642 24.45 13.62 19.00
N GLY A 643 24.15 13.98 20.26
CA GLY A 643 25.06 13.84 21.40
C GLY A 643 25.26 12.40 21.89
N GLY A 644 24.74 11.42 21.15
CA GLY A 644 24.57 10.01 21.50
C GLY A 644 23.32 9.48 20.80
N GLN A 645 23.23 8.17 20.55
CA GLN A 645 22.22 7.58 19.65
C GLN A 645 20.81 8.12 19.90
N GLY A 646 20.25 8.77 18.87
CA GLY A 646 18.89 9.31 18.90
C GLY A 646 18.68 10.52 19.80
N ALA A 647 19.72 11.11 20.38
CA ALA A 647 19.61 12.33 21.18
C ALA A 647 19.08 13.52 20.34
N ALA A 648 19.29 13.50 19.03
CA ALA A 648 18.62 14.40 18.08
C ALA A 648 17.55 13.60 17.30
N GLY A 649 16.28 14.01 17.36
CA GLY A 649 15.21 13.29 16.68
C GLY A 649 13.83 13.97 16.71
N MET A 650 12.88 13.37 15.97
CA MET A 650 11.55 13.88 15.73
C MET A 650 10.49 12.75 15.63
N TRP A 651 9.35 12.93 16.31
CA TRP A 651 8.28 11.92 16.42
C TRP A 651 6.89 12.51 16.13
N ASP A 652 6.05 11.79 15.37
CA ASP A 652 4.71 12.26 14.95
C ASP A 652 4.76 13.75 14.57
N SER A 653 5.65 14.12 13.67
CA SER A 653 5.76 15.50 13.19
C SER A 653 5.93 15.48 11.69
N HIS A 654 5.19 16.34 11.02
CA HIS A 654 4.90 16.19 9.59
C HIS A 654 5.13 17.50 8.85
N PHE A 655 5.14 17.43 7.54
CA PHE A 655 5.22 18.55 6.63
C PHE A 655 4.04 18.49 5.67
N ARG A 656 3.38 19.63 5.46
CA ARG A 656 2.28 19.78 4.49
C ARG A 656 2.55 20.99 3.62
N VAL A 657 2.73 20.78 2.32
CA VAL A 657 2.91 21.86 1.34
C VAL A 657 1.61 22.04 0.55
N GLY A 658 0.78 22.99 0.99
CA GLY A 658 -0.52 23.31 0.39
C GLY A 658 -1.71 22.47 0.88
N GLY A 659 -2.81 22.46 0.12
CA GLY A 659 -3.96 21.56 0.32
C GLY A 659 -4.80 21.79 1.58
N ALA A 660 -4.71 22.97 2.21
CA ALA A 660 -5.40 23.28 3.46
C ALA A 660 -5.97 24.70 3.48
N ALA A 661 -7.01 24.93 4.29
CA ALA A 661 -7.60 26.24 4.51
C ALA A 661 -6.54 27.34 4.80
N ASP A 662 -6.72 28.52 4.19
CA ASP A 662 -5.84 29.68 4.34
C ASP A 662 -4.36 29.44 3.93
N SER A 663 -4.07 28.38 3.16
CA SER A 663 -2.74 28.15 2.58
C SER A 663 -2.48 28.92 1.27
N ASP A 664 -3.50 29.53 0.67
CA ASP A 664 -3.50 30.08 -0.70
C ASP A 664 -3.08 29.06 -1.80
N LEU A 665 -3.10 27.77 -1.46
CA LEU A 665 -2.67 26.62 -2.26
C LEU A 665 -3.76 25.53 -2.26
N GLN A 666 -5.02 25.95 -2.36
CA GLN A 666 -6.22 25.11 -2.41
C GLN A 666 -6.77 24.97 -3.84
N LEU A 667 -7.86 24.22 -4.04
CA LEU A 667 -8.44 23.98 -5.38
C LEU A 667 -8.79 25.27 -6.14
N ALA A 668 -9.18 26.33 -5.42
CA ALA A 668 -9.47 27.64 -6.01
C ALA A 668 -8.21 28.37 -6.55
N ASN A 669 -7.02 28.03 -6.05
CA ASN A 669 -5.74 28.67 -6.41
C ASN A 669 -4.91 27.81 -7.35
N CYS A 670 -4.94 26.49 -7.14
CA CYS A 670 -4.06 25.49 -7.74
C CYS A 670 -4.84 24.31 -8.35
N PRO A 671 -5.84 24.55 -9.23
CA PRO A 671 -6.57 23.47 -9.87
C PRO A 671 -5.67 22.66 -10.80
N VAL A 672 -6.01 21.37 -10.98
CA VAL A 672 -5.40 20.51 -12.01
C VAL A 672 -5.49 21.16 -13.39
N GLY A 673 -4.39 21.14 -14.14
CA GLY A 673 -4.32 21.66 -15.49
C GLY A 673 -2.94 22.22 -15.84
N LYS A 674 -2.91 23.35 -16.54
CA LYS A 674 -1.65 24.00 -16.94
C LYS A 674 -0.88 24.50 -15.71
N MET A 675 0.43 24.27 -15.69
CA MET A 675 1.34 24.71 -14.64
C MET A 675 1.13 26.19 -14.25
N ASN A 676 0.93 26.41 -12.95
CA ASN A 676 0.71 27.73 -12.35
C ASN A 676 1.85 28.07 -11.38
N LYS A 677 2.68 29.06 -11.73
CA LYS A 677 3.80 29.52 -10.88
C LYS A 677 3.36 30.02 -9.49
N LYS A 678 2.11 30.45 -9.31
CA LYS A 678 1.59 30.82 -7.97
C LYS A 678 1.50 29.64 -7.00
N CYS A 679 1.57 28.42 -7.52
CA CYS A 679 1.52 27.16 -6.77
C CYS A 679 2.90 26.56 -6.50
N GLN A 680 3.99 27.27 -6.85
CA GLN A 680 5.34 26.95 -6.39
C GLN A 680 5.45 27.26 -4.90
N ALA A 681 5.73 26.24 -4.09
CA ALA A 681 5.51 26.30 -2.64
C ALA A 681 6.72 25.81 -1.81
N ALA A 682 7.69 25.13 -2.41
CA ALA A 682 8.97 24.82 -1.74
C ALA A 682 10.08 24.50 -2.75
N SER A 683 11.30 24.97 -2.50
CA SER A 683 12.50 24.47 -3.20
C SER A 683 12.89 23.07 -2.72
N MET A 684 12.66 22.80 -1.43
CA MET A 684 12.89 21.51 -0.77
C MET A 684 12.05 21.41 0.51
N ILE A 685 11.58 20.21 0.88
CA ILE A 685 10.91 20.01 2.18
C ILE A 685 11.93 19.85 3.30
N MET A 686 12.90 18.94 3.16
CA MET A 686 13.85 18.64 4.23
C MET A 686 15.27 18.37 3.73
N HIS A 687 16.27 18.97 4.38
CA HIS A 687 17.70 18.75 4.11
C HIS A 687 18.41 18.24 5.37
N LEU A 688 18.92 17.01 5.39
CA LEU A 688 19.90 16.57 6.37
C LEU A 688 21.29 16.86 5.83
N THR A 689 21.99 17.80 6.44
CA THR A 689 23.27 18.33 5.92
C THR A 689 24.48 17.43 6.27
N PRO A 690 25.63 17.60 5.59
CA PRO A 690 26.87 16.90 5.92
C PRO A 690 27.28 17.07 7.39
N GLY A 691 27.58 15.94 8.05
CA GLY A 691 27.96 15.90 9.47
C GLY A 691 26.79 15.87 10.46
N SER A 692 25.55 16.02 10.00
CA SER A 692 24.35 15.84 10.83
C SER A 692 24.01 14.36 11.07
N SER A 693 23.17 14.10 12.06
CA SER A 693 22.60 12.78 12.39
C SER A 693 21.24 12.95 13.06
N GLY A 694 20.36 11.94 12.98
CA GLY A 694 19.02 12.06 13.57
C GLY A 694 18.17 10.80 13.62
N TYR A 695 17.13 10.85 14.44
CA TYR A 695 16.15 9.78 14.61
C TYR A 695 14.75 10.29 14.23
N PHE A 696 14.09 9.67 13.24
CA PHE A 696 12.82 10.14 12.68
C PHE A 696 11.78 9.02 12.69
N ASP A 697 10.63 9.25 13.33
CA ASP A 697 9.59 8.25 13.54
C ASP A 697 8.19 8.82 13.26
N ASN A 698 7.43 8.14 12.39
CA ASN A 698 6.15 8.59 11.84
C ASN A 698 6.23 10.04 11.30
N MET A 699 7.05 10.22 10.27
CA MET A 699 7.28 11.52 9.63
C MET A 699 6.76 11.49 8.19
N TRP A 700 5.95 12.48 7.82
CA TRP A 700 5.30 12.55 6.51
C TRP A 700 5.65 13.87 5.82
N LEU A 701 6.22 13.81 4.62
CA LEU A 701 6.62 14.94 3.79
C LEU A 701 5.70 15.03 2.58
N TRP A 702 4.51 15.62 2.79
CA TRP A 702 3.45 15.63 1.79
C TRP A 702 3.34 16.97 1.05
N VAL A 703 3.49 16.92 -0.27
CA VAL A 703 3.06 18.01 -1.17
C VAL A 703 1.63 17.72 -1.59
N ALA A 704 0.72 18.66 -1.39
CA ALA A 704 -0.69 18.33 -1.49
C ALA A 704 -1.12 17.93 -2.91
N ASP A 705 -1.54 16.68 -3.07
CA ASP A 705 -2.17 16.16 -4.29
C ASP A 705 -3.67 16.52 -4.36
N HIS A 706 -4.29 16.80 -3.22
CA HIS A 706 -5.69 17.23 -3.11
C HIS A 706 -5.94 18.24 -1.97
N ASP A 707 -7.08 18.95 -2.08
CA ASP A 707 -7.57 19.92 -1.11
C ASP A 707 -8.32 19.22 0.05
N LEU A 708 -7.76 19.28 1.27
CA LEU A 708 -8.29 18.62 2.46
C LEU A 708 -9.57 19.25 3.02
N ASP A 709 -9.91 20.48 2.65
CA ASP A 709 -11.11 21.18 3.16
C ASP A 709 -12.23 21.26 2.10
N ASN A 710 -12.12 20.48 1.01
CA ASN A 710 -13.13 20.40 -0.02
C ASN A 710 -14.21 19.35 0.32
N LYS A 711 -15.47 19.79 0.43
CA LYS A 711 -16.62 18.92 0.77
C LYS A 711 -16.84 17.75 -0.20
N ALA A 712 -16.37 17.83 -1.45
CA ALA A 712 -16.45 16.72 -2.41
C ALA A 712 -15.59 15.51 -2.00
N ASN A 713 -14.75 15.63 -0.97
CA ASN A 713 -14.04 14.50 -0.36
C ASN A 713 -15.02 13.46 0.21
N ALA A 714 -16.18 13.89 0.75
CA ALA A 714 -17.22 12.99 1.28
C ALA A 714 -17.85 12.06 0.22
N ASP A 715 -17.86 12.49 -1.05
CA ASP A 715 -18.37 11.71 -2.17
C ASP A 715 -17.36 10.65 -2.68
N THR A 716 -16.10 10.69 -2.22
CA THR A 716 -15.01 9.92 -2.85
C THR A 716 -15.11 8.43 -2.55
N THR A 717 -15.21 7.62 -3.62
CA THR A 717 -15.33 6.15 -3.54
C THR A 717 -14.09 5.46 -4.10
N GLN A 718 -13.84 4.25 -3.60
CA GLN A 718 -12.68 3.41 -3.94
C GLN A 718 -13.00 2.46 -5.10
N GLN A 719 -12.12 2.41 -6.10
CA GLN A 719 -12.08 1.39 -7.15
C GLN A 719 -11.53 0.05 -6.60
N VAL A 720 -11.49 -0.99 -7.44
CA VAL A 720 -11.09 -2.36 -7.03
C VAL A 720 -9.59 -2.48 -6.73
N ASP A 721 -8.78 -1.64 -7.37
CA ASP A 721 -7.34 -1.48 -7.23
C ASP A 721 -6.92 -0.57 -6.07
N GLY A 722 -7.87 -0.06 -5.28
CA GLY A 722 -7.58 0.88 -4.20
C GLY A 722 -7.36 2.32 -4.67
N ILE A 723 -7.74 2.68 -5.90
CA ILE A 723 -7.57 4.03 -6.43
C ILE A 723 -8.88 4.83 -6.29
N PRO A 724 -8.86 6.18 -6.09
CA PRO A 724 -10.09 6.97 -6.07
C PRO A 724 -10.84 6.89 -7.41
N ARG A 725 -12.18 6.80 -7.38
CA ARG A 725 -13.02 6.74 -8.60
C ARG A 725 -13.51 8.11 -9.09
N ASN A 726 -13.75 9.02 -8.15
CA ASN A 726 -14.52 10.24 -8.38
C ASN A 726 -14.07 11.43 -7.51
N GLN A 727 -12.81 11.44 -7.09
CA GLN A 727 -12.20 12.54 -6.34
C GLN A 727 -12.20 13.82 -7.20
N LYS A 728 -12.81 14.89 -6.70
CA LYS A 728 -12.93 16.21 -7.40
C LYS A 728 -12.07 17.31 -6.78
N SER A 729 -11.25 16.95 -5.79
CA SER A 729 -10.45 17.84 -4.96
C SER A 729 -8.97 17.87 -5.34
N GLN A 730 -8.56 17.12 -6.36
CA GLN A 730 -7.16 17.10 -6.81
C GLN A 730 -6.66 18.49 -7.20
N ILE A 731 -5.41 18.78 -6.88
CA ILE A 731 -4.74 20.07 -7.11
C ILE A 731 -3.34 19.86 -7.70
N SER A 732 -2.67 20.95 -8.07
CA SER A 732 -1.29 20.93 -8.55
C SER A 732 -0.45 21.96 -7.79
N VAL A 733 0.14 21.50 -6.69
CA VAL A 733 1.11 22.25 -5.89
C VAL A 733 2.52 21.72 -6.20
N TYR A 734 3.49 22.62 -6.32
CA TYR A 734 4.85 22.29 -6.77
C TYR A 734 5.85 22.48 -5.63
N SER A 735 6.49 21.40 -5.22
CA SER A 735 7.73 21.38 -4.42
C SER A 735 8.84 20.80 -5.28
N GLY A 736 10.03 21.39 -5.26
CA GLY A 736 11.16 20.89 -6.05
C GLY A 736 11.62 19.50 -5.61
N ARG A 737 11.81 19.31 -4.29
CA ARG A 737 12.56 18.19 -3.71
C ARG A 737 11.92 17.76 -2.39
N GLY A 738 11.80 16.45 -2.16
CA GLY A 738 11.32 15.92 -0.89
C GLY A 738 12.39 16.03 0.20
N MET A 739 13.18 14.97 0.34
CA MET A 739 14.27 14.88 1.32
C MET A 739 15.64 14.68 0.66
N LEU A 740 16.57 15.61 0.91
CA LEU A 740 18.00 15.44 0.62
C LEU A 740 18.73 14.99 1.88
N ILE A 741 19.47 13.89 1.80
CA ILE A 741 20.20 13.27 2.90
C ILE A 741 21.68 13.20 2.56
N GLU A 742 22.46 14.05 3.22
CA GLU A 742 23.94 14.07 3.20
C GLU A 742 24.53 13.76 4.59
N SER A 743 23.69 13.31 5.52
CA SER A 743 24.06 12.87 6.88
C SER A 743 25.19 11.84 6.84
N THR A 744 26.22 12.00 7.67
CA THR A 744 27.24 10.94 7.88
C THR A 744 26.89 10.00 9.04
N GLY A 745 25.71 10.21 9.64
CA GLY A 745 25.06 9.26 10.55
C GLY A 745 25.64 9.19 11.97
N PRO A 746 25.07 8.29 12.80
CA PRO A 746 24.01 7.34 12.46
C PRO A 746 22.64 8.02 12.30
N THR A 747 21.82 7.54 11.36
CA THR A 747 20.49 8.11 11.12
C THR A 747 19.44 7.03 10.89
N TRP A 748 18.26 7.18 11.51
CA TRP A 748 17.17 6.20 11.44
C TRP A 748 15.86 6.85 10.99
N PHE A 749 15.16 6.19 10.07
CA PHE A 749 13.86 6.57 9.56
C PHE A 749 12.87 5.41 9.73
N TYR A 750 11.89 5.58 10.62
CA TYR A 750 10.86 4.58 10.93
C TYR A 750 9.50 5.04 10.42
N GLY A 751 8.97 4.34 9.41
CA GLY A 751 7.67 4.63 8.81
C GLY A 751 7.60 6.05 8.25
N THR A 752 8.54 6.41 7.37
CA THR A 752 8.60 7.75 6.78
C THR A 752 8.12 7.78 5.33
N ALA A 753 7.32 8.77 4.99
CA ALA A 753 6.77 8.97 3.65
C ALA A 753 7.20 10.33 3.10
N SER A 754 7.56 10.38 1.80
CA SER A 754 7.81 11.63 1.08
C SER A 754 7.18 11.54 -0.30
N GLU A 755 6.30 12.48 -0.63
CA GLU A 755 5.39 12.32 -1.76
C GLU A 755 5.21 13.60 -2.58
N HIS A 756 4.99 13.41 -3.88
CA HIS A 756 4.55 14.40 -4.86
C HIS A 756 5.51 15.60 -5.08
N ASN A 757 6.81 15.41 -4.89
CA ASN A 757 7.85 16.39 -5.22
C ASN A 757 8.32 16.24 -6.69
N GLN A 758 8.79 17.34 -7.29
CA GLN A 758 9.04 17.45 -8.74
C GLN A 758 10.22 16.62 -9.24
N LEU A 759 11.35 16.64 -8.53
CA LEU A 759 12.62 16.03 -8.97
C LEU A 759 12.86 14.66 -8.35
N TYR A 760 12.68 14.57 -7.02
CA TYR A 760 12.82 13.34 -6.26
C TYR A 760 12.06 13.39 -4.94
N GLN A 761 11.67 12.22 -4.43
CA GLN A 761 11.10 12.07 -3.10
C GLN A 761 12.20 11.89 -2.04
N TYR A 762 13.11 10.93 -2.24
CA TYR A 762 14.31 10.77 -1.41
C TYR A 762 15.59 10.78 -2.26
N GLN A 763 16.59 11.54 -1.83
CA GLN A 763 17.95 11.50 -2.38
C GLN A 763 18.97 11.34 -1.26
N LEU A 764 19.73 10.25 -1.33
CA LEU A 764 20.90 9.97 -0.52
C LEU A 764 22.13 10.35 -1.35
N HIS A 765 22.90 11.33 -0.90
CA HIS A 765 24.09 11.83 -1.59
C HIS A 765 25.25 11.96 -0.59
N LYS A 766 26.38 11.29 -0.85
CA LYS A 766 27.58 11.31 0.02
C LYS A 766 27.28 10.99 1.49
N THR A 767 26.24 10.19 1.73
CA THR A 767 25.73 9.85 3.06
C THR A 767 26.22 8.48 3.52
N SER A 768 26.27 8.27 4.84
CA SER A 768 26.52 6.95 5.40
C SER A 768 25.84 6.67 6.73
N ASN A 769 25.77 5.38 7.07
CA ASN A 769 25.17 4.87 8.31
C ASN A 769 23.69 5.27 8.44
N VAL A 770 22.86 4.85 7.48
CA VAL A 770 21.43 5.18 7.42
C VAL A 770 20.56 3.92 7.44
N PHE A 771 19.49 3.95 8.22
CA PHE A 771 18.46 2.90 8.30
C PHE A 771 17.08 3.43 7.86
N PHE A 772 16.35 2.67 7.05
CA PHE A 772 14.92 2.86 6.75
C PHE A 772 14.09 1.63 7.10
N GLY A 773 12.91 1.84 7.70
CA GLY A 773 11.99 0.75 8.05
C GLY A 773 10.56 1.20 8.42
N HIS A 774 9.58 1.18 7.52
CA HIS A 774 9.69 1.20 6.06
C HIS A 774 9.85 2.64 5.53
N MET A 775 10.07 2.79 4.22
CA MET A 775 9.92 4.06 3.50
C MET A 775 8.83 3.96 2.41
N GLN A 776 8.12 5.04 2.16
CA GLN A 776 7.10 5.12 1.10
C GLN A 776 7.19 6.41 0.28
N THR A 777 6.79 6.35 -0.98
CA THR A 777 6.77 7.48 -1.92
C THR A 777 5.69 7.40 -2.98
N GLU A 778 5.17 8.56 -3.41
CA GLU A 778 4.37 8.71 -4.63
C GLU A 778 4.90 9.80 -5.57
N THR A 779 4.88 9.54 -6.88
CA THR A 779 5.13 10.53 -7.94
C THR A 779 3.99 11.58 -8.00
N PRO A 780 4.26 12.87 -8.23
CA PRO A 780 3.20 13.88 -8.32
C PRO A 780 2.26 13.63 -9.51
N TYR A 781 0.95 13.63 -9.25
CA TYR A 781 -0.06 13.11 -10.20
C TYR A 781 -0.14 13.88 -11.53
N TYR A 782 0.29 15.15 -11.56
CA TYR A 782 0.31 15.97 -12.77
C TYR A 782 1.45 15.59 -13.73
N GLN A 783 2.51 14.91 -13.27
CA GLN A 783 3.57 14.48 -14.17
C GLN A 783 3.01 13.50 -15.21
N PRO A 784 3.46 13.57 -16.48
CA PRO A 784 4.60 14.34 -16.98
C PRO A 784 4.22 15.72 -17.56
N ASN A 785 3.17 16.39 -17.07
CA ASN A 785 2.78 17.73 -17.51
C ASN A 785 2.60 18.71 -16.31
N PRO A 786 3.65 19.46 -15.91
CA PRO A 786 5.00 19.47 -16.48
C PRO A 786 5.81 18.21 -16.14
N THR A 787 6.89 17.97 -16.89
CA THR A 787 7.89 16.94 -16.57
C THR A 787 8.68 17.33 -15.31
N ALA A 788 9.53 16.45 -14.80
CA ALA A 788 10.41 16.73 -13.65
C ALA A 788 11.28 18.00 -13.79
N LEU A 789 11.51 18.49 -15.02
CA LEU A 789 12.34 19.66 -15.32
C LEU A 789 11.67 21.03 -15.07
N GLU A 790 10.35 21.07 -14.86
CA GLU A 790 9.58 22.30 -14.61
C GLU A 790 8.57 22.09 -13.46
N PRO A 791 8.25 23.12 -12.64
CA PRO A 791 8.77 24.49 -12.73
C PRO A 791 10.16 24.65 -12.11
N TYR A 792 10.62 23.70 -11.31
CA TYR A 792 11.94 23.73 -10.67
C TYR A 792 13.00 23.09 -11.56
N LYS A 793 14.05 23.86 -11.88
CA LYS A 793 15.20 23.32 -12.61
C LYS A 793 16.10 22.47 -11.69
N PRO A 794 16.70 21.38 -12.21
CA PRO A 794 17.86 20.73 -11.61
C PRO A 794 19.06 21.67 -11.47
N GLY A 795 20.08 21.25 -10.72
CA GLY A 795 21.35 21.98 -10.54
C GLY A 795 21.32 23.09 -9.48
N LYS A 796 20.34 23.08 -8.57
CA LYS A 796 20.26 24.04 -7.45
C LYS A 796 20.78 23.46 -6.13
N PHE A 797 20.79 22.14 -6.01
CA PHE A 797 21.29 21.41 -4.85
C PHE A 797 22.24 20.28 -5.30
N PRO A 798 23.13 19.79 -4.42
CA PRO A 798 24.12 18.78 -4.77
C PRO A 798 23.50 17.53 -5.41
N ALA A 799 24.10 17.11 -6.53
CA ALA A 799 23.70 15.94 -7.31
C ALA A 799 22.20 15.91 -7.69
N ASP A 800 21.54 17.04 -7.94
CA ASP A 800 20.17 17.07 -8.50
C ASP A 800 20.05 16.21 -9.79
N PRO A 801 18.92 15.53 -10.03
CA PRO A 801 18.77 14.69 -11.23
C PRO A 801 18.65 15.58 -12.48
N ASN A 802 19.62 15.48 -13.39
CA ASN A 802 19.65 16.26 -14.63
C ASN A 802 18.86 15.62 -15.79
N PHE A 803 18.40 14.37 -15.64
CA PHE A 803 17.66 13.60 -16.64
C PHE A 803 18.37 13.49 -18.01
N SER A 804 19.70 13.60 -18.03
CA SER A 804 20.53 13.63 -19.26
C SER A 804 20.35 12.42 -20.18
N ARG A 805 20.04 11.25 -19.60
CA ARG A 805 19.81 9.99 -20.32
C ARG A 805 18.37 9.77 -20.79
N CYS A 806 17.46 10.71 -20.53
CA CYS A 806 16.10 10.65 -21.04
C CYS A 806 16.01 11.31 -22.41
N ASP A 807 15.45 10.61 -23.40
CA ASP A 807 15.05 11.25 -24.65
C ASP A 807 14.09 12.40 -24.35
N LYS A 808 14.25 13.52 -25.06
CA LYS A 808 13.43 14.74 -24.84
C LYS A 808 11.94 14.51 -25.06
N ASP A 809 11.61 13.53 -25.89
CA ASP A 809 10.25 13.12 -26.19
C ASP A 809 9.74 11.99 -25.27
N ASP A 810 10.61 11.29 -24.52
CA ASP A 810 10.20 10.31 -23.50
C ASP A 810 9.80 11.02 -22.21
N LYS A 811 8.51 11.35 -22.17
CA LYS A 811 7.84 11.91 -21.00
C LYS A 811 7.77 10.95 -19.81
N SER A 812 7.87 9.63 -20.01
CA SER A 812 7.85 8.65 -18.91
C SER A 812 9.19 8.57 -18.18
N CYS A 813 10.30 8.87 -18.87
CA CYS A 813 11.64 8.96 -18.27
C CYS A 813 11.84 10.26 -17.48
N ASN A 814 11.33 11.39 -17.96
CA ASN A 814 11.45 12.71 -17.30
C ASN A 814 10.44 12.89 -16.12
N THR A 815 10.42 11.95 -15.18
CA THR A 815 9.52 11.90 -14.01
C THR A 815 10.28 11.82 -12.69
N ALA A 816 9.65 12.19 -11.58
CA ALA A 816 10.32 12.32 -10.28
C ALA A 816 10.84 10.97 -9.77
N TRP A 817 12.11 10.93 -9.34
CA TRP A 817 12.68 9.72 -8.75
C TRP A 817 12.05 9.41 -7.38
N ALA A 818 11.72 8.15 -7.13
CA ALA A 818 11.28 7.74 -5.80
C ALA A 818 12.45 7.72 -4.81
N LEU A 819 13.56 7.08 -5.19
CA LEU A 819 14.78 7.00 -4.41
C LEU A 819 16.01 7.15 -5.32
N ARG A 820 16.98 7.97 -4.90
CA ARG A 820 18.32 8.02 -5.50
C ARG A 820 19.37 7.75 -4.42
N VAL A 821 20.33 6.88 -4.70
CA VAL A 821 21.47 6.58 -3.80
C VAL A 821 22.77 6.79 -4.55
N ILE A 822 23.43 7.92 -4.27
CA ILE A 822 24.55 8.46 -5.04
C ILE A 822 25.77 8.63 -4.12
N GLU A 823 26.92 8.08 -4.50
CA GLU A 823 28.19 8.18 -3.73
C GLU A 823 28.04 7.84 -2.23
N SER A 824 27.16 6.88 -1.91
CA SER A 824 26.70 6.63 -0.53
C SER A 824 27.02 5.22 -0.06
N THR A 825 27.15 5.03 1.25
CA THR A 825 27.60 3.74 1.79
C THR A 825 27.08 3.40 3.19
N ASP A 826 27.05 2.12 3.55
CA ASP A 826 26.51 1.63 4.83
C ASP A 826 25.03 2.05 5.01
N ILE A 827 24.22 1.77 3.98
CA ILE A 827 22.80 2.12 3.87
C ILE A 827 21.96 0.84 3.93
N VAL A 828 20.96 0.80 4.81
CA VAL A 828 20.08 -0.36 5.00
C VAL A 828 18.61 0.04 4.89
N ILE A 829 17.87 -0.62 4.00
CA ILE A 829 16.46 -0.34 3.73
C ILE A 829 15.66 -1.64 3.88
N TYR A 830 14.66 -1.65 4.77
CA TYR A 830 13.69 -2.74 4.91
C TYR A 830 12.28 -2.22 4.63
N GLY A 831 11.71 -2.61 3.49
CA GLY A 831 10.41 -2.13 3.03
C GLY A 831 10.54 -0.78 2.32
N ALA A 832 10.43 -0.78 0.99
CA ALA A 832 10.42 0.41 0.15
C ALA A 832 9.21 0.36 -0.80
N GLY A 833 8.16 1.11 -0.46
CA GLY A 833 6.92 1.18 -1.23
C GLY A 833 6.90 2.39 -2.17
N LEU A 834 7.14 2.18 -3.46
CA LEU A 834 7.42 3.27 -4.41
C LEU A 834 6.43 3.28 -5.59
N TYR A 835 5.55 4.28 -5.65
CA TYR A 835 4.36 4.22 -6.52
C TYR A 835 4.26 5.39 -7.51
N SER A 836 3.81 5.09 -8.73
CA SER A 836 3.35 6.07 -9.72
C SER A 836 1.99 5.61 -10.25
N PHE A 837 0.93 6.37 -9.98
CA PHE A 837 -0.45 5.96 -10.29
C PHE A 837 -1.05 6.67 -11.51
N PHE A 838 -0.45 7.78 -11.95
CA PHE A 838 -1.07 8.73 -12.87
C PHE A 838 -0.13 9.17 -13.99
N GLN A 839 -0.73 9.61 -15.09
CA GLN A 839 -0.12 10.53 -16.06
C GLN A 839 -1.11 11.66 -16.35
N ASP A 840 -0.71 12.92 -16.27
CA ASP A 840 -1.58 14.11 -16.45
C ASP A 840 -2.86 14.09 -15.57
N ASN A 841 -2.74 13.70 -14.29
CA ASN A 841 -3.84 13.43 -13.35
C ASN A 841 -4.85 12.36 -13.82
N LYS A 842 -4.50 11.52 -14.80
CA LYS A 842 -5.34 10.44 -15.32
C LYS A 842 -4.79 9.08 -14.95
N LEU A 843 -5.71 8.17 -14.67
CA LEU A 843 -5.45 6.76 -14.40
C LEU A 843 -5.41 5.95 -15.71
N GLY A 844 -4.79 4.77 -15.64
CA GLY A 844 -4.82 3.76 -16.70
C GLY A 844 -3.45 3.15 -16.98
N CYS A 845 -2.39 3.94 -16.90
CA CYS A 845 -1.01 3.52 -17.13
C CYS A 845 -0.53 2.40 -16.16
N THR A 846 -1.15 2.26 -14.99
CA THR A 846 -0.88 1.20 -14.00
C THR A 846 -1.31 -0.21 -14.44
N LYS A 847 -2.06 -0.33 -15.55
CA LYS A 847 -2.41 -1.63 -16.15
C LYS A 847 -1.21 -2.25 -16.88
N ASP A 848 -0.43 -1.40 -17.53
CA ASP A 848 0.73 -1.76 -18.34
C ASP A 848 2.06 -1.40 -17.63
N GLU A 849 1.98 -1.02 -16.35
CA GLU A 849 3.07 -0.46 -15.51
C GLU A 849 3.87 0.67 -16.20
N SER A 850 3.19 1.51 -16.96
CA SER A 850 3.79 2.46 -17.90
C SER A 850 3.67 3.93 -17.50
N CYS A 851 3.31 4.22 -16.23
CA CYS A 851 3.16 5.60 -15.75
C CYS A 851 4.51 6.34 -15.73
N GLN A 852 5.58 5.61 -15.42
CA GLN A 852 6.94 6.11 -15.25
C GLN A 852 7.96 5.07 -15.76
N GLN A 853 9.12 5.50 -16.26
CA GLN A 853 10.16 4.56 -16.69
C GLN A 853 10.82 3.88 -15.48
N SER A 854 11.38 4.68 -14.56
CA SER A 854 12.35 4.22 -13.55
C SER A 854 12.03 4.76 -12.14
N MET A 855 12.15 3.92 -11.11
CA MET A 855 11.83 4.30 -9.72
C MET A 855 13.05 4.58 -8.83
N VAL A 856 14.04 3.68 -8.84
CA VAL A 856 15.24 3.77 -7.98
C VAL A 856 16.48 3.93 -8.82
N GLU A 857 17.29 4.96 -8.55
CA GLU A 857 18.63 5.12 -9.16
C GLU A 857 19.73 4.82 -8.13
N THR A 858 20.79 4.14 -8.55
CA THR A 858 22.01 3.95 -7.76
C THR A 858 23.25 4.31 -8.57
N SER A 859 24.19 5.05 -8.00
CA SER A 859 25.48 5.39 -8.63
C SER A 859 26.60 5.48 -7.60
N PHE A 860 27.78 4.93 -7.91
CA PHE A 860 29.00 4.95 -7.09
C PHE A 860 28.77 4.60 -5.62
N SER A 861 27.89 3.63 -5.35
CA SER A 861 27.42 3.31 -4.00
C SER A 861 27.69 1.85 -3.65
N GLU A 862 28.19 1.61 -2.45
CA GLU A 862 28.59 0.28 -1.96
C GLU A 862 28.11 0.06 -0.52
N ARG A 863 28.00 -1.19 -0.08
CA ARG A 863 27.39 -1.54 1.22
C ARG A 863 25.97 -0.96 1.33
N LEU A 864 25.21 -1.16 0.24
CA LEU A 864 23.79 -0.86 0.13
C LEU A 864 23.01 -2.18 0.20
N TRP A 865 22.13 -2.31 1.20
CA TRP A 865 21.24 -3.45 1.37
C TRP A 865 19.79 -3.00 1.26
N MET A 866 19.10 -3.41 0.18
CA MET A 866 17.67 -3.16 0.00
C MET A 866 16.88 -4.46 0.11
N TYR A 867 15.95 -4.51 1.05
CA TYR A 867 15.07 -5.66 1.33
C TYR A 867 13.60 -5.25 1.18
N ASN A 868 12.79 -6.13 0.58
CA ASN A 868 11.38 -5.89 0.30
C ASN A 868 11.15 -4.54 -0.42
N ILE A 869 11.65 -4.41 -1.65
CA ILE A 869 11.28 -3.33 -2.57
C ILE A 869 9.99 -3.72 -3.27
N PHE A 870 8.98 -2.85 -3.23
CA PHE A 870 7.69 -3.08 -3.87
C PHE A 870 7.20 -1.82 -4.57
N THR A 871 6.94 -1.92 -5.88
CA THR A 871 6.68 -0.74 -6.72
C THR A 871 5.40 -0.90 -7.55
N LYS A 872 4.89 0.24 -8.05
CA LYS A 872 3.70 0.28 -8.91
C LYS A 872 3.82 1.32 -10.03
N GLY A 873 3.36 0.96 -11.24
CA GLY A 873 3.23 1.88 -12.37
C GLY A 873 4.53 2.21 -13.11
N ASN A 874 5.57 1.39 -12.92
CA ASN A 874 6.90 1.62 -13.45
C ASN A 874 7.45 0.42 -14.23
N LYS A 875 8.23 0.66 -15.30
CA LYS A 875 8.90 -0.41 -16.06
C LYS A 875 10.14 -0.95 -15.34
N GLU A 876 10.90 -0.06 -14.69
CA GLU A 876 12.15 -0.38 -14.00
C GLU A 876 12.00 -0.10 -12.50
N ILE A 877 12.18 -1.13 -11.69
CA ILE A 877 12.16 -1.10 -10.22
C ILE A 877 13.44 -0.44 -9.72
N VAL A 878 14.58 -0.89 -10.24
CA VAL A 878 15.90 -0.30 -9.97
C VAL A 878 16.61 -0.13 -11.30
N SER A 879 17.20 1.04 -11.49
CA SER A 879 17.92 1.45 -12.70
C SER A 879 19.34 1.89 -12.29
N PRO A 880 20.26 0.93 -12.08
CA PRO A 880 21.63 1.25 -11.69
C PRO A 880 22.38 2.02 -12.77
N ARG A 881 23.40 2.76 -12.35
CA ARG A 881 24.43 3.31 -13.22
C ARG A 881 25.65 2.38 -13.22
N GLY A 882 26.53 2.54 -14.21
CA GLY A 882 27.64 1.63 -14.46
C GLY A 882 27.20 0.34 -15.17
N ILE A 883 27.74 -0.79 -14.73
CA ILE A 883 27.66 -2.09 -15.43
C ILE A 883 26.46 -2.97 -15.05
N LEU A 884 25.73 -2.64 -13.98
CA LEU A 884 24.63 -3.46 -13.49
C LEU A 884 23.37 -3.28 -14.36
N PRO A 885 22.66 -4.35 -14.74
CA PRO A 885 21.43 -4.25 -15.52
C PRO A 885 20.26 -3.68 -14.70
N ASN A 886 19.30 -3.07 -15.39
CA ASN A 886 18.04 -2.64 -14.80
C ASN A 886 17.24 -3.84 -14.28
N LEU A 887 16.65 -3.70 -13.09
CA LEU A 887 15.70 -4.64 -12.52
C LEU A 887 14.29 -4.23 -12.95
N ASN A 888 13.67 -5.03 -13.82
CA ASN A 888 12.38 -4.67 -14.43
C ASN A 888 11.17 -5.11 -13.60
N PHE A 889 10.04 -4.43 -13.81
CA PHE A 889 8.72 -4.89 -13.40
C PHE A 889 8.16 -5.79 -14.50
N ASP A 890 8.22 -7.10 -14.27
CA ASP A 890 7.71 -8.12 -15.19
C ASP A 890 7.02 -9.27 -14.44
N ASN A 891 6.68 -10.35 -15.13
CA ASN A 891 6.08 -11.54 -14.51
C ASN A 891 6.99 -12.25 -13.49
N SER A 892 8.31 -12.01 -13.53
CA SER A 892 9.24 -12.51 -12.54
C SER A 892 9.24 -11.66 -11.28
N THR A 893 9.12 -10.34 -11.34
CA THR A 893 9.10 -9.50 -10.12
C THR A 893 7.69 -9.22 -9.59
N ARG A 894 6.63 -9.30 -10.41
CA ARG A 894 5.22 -9.19 -9.97
C ARG A 894 4.86 -10.23 -8.91
N ASN A 895 4.19 -9.80 -7.84
CA ASN A 895 3.69 -10.72 -6.81
C ASN A 895 2.45 -10.18 -6.07
N GLY A 896 1.36 -9.96 -6.80
CA GLY A 896 0.18 -9.25 -6.30
C GLY A 896 -0.12 -8.06 -7.19
N PHE A 897 -0.59 -6.98 -6.57
CA PHE A 897 -0.81 -5.69 -7.22
C PHE A 897 0.50 -5.02 -7.65
N THR A 898 1.53 -5.17 -6.81
CA THR A 898 2.88 -4.62 -6.87
C THR A 898 3.90 -5.60 -7.46
N SER A 899 5.07 -5.08 -7.80
CA SER A 899 6.31 -5.88 -7.83
C SER A 899 6.74 -6.20 -6.38
N GLU A 900 7.44 -7.31 -6.16
CA GLU A 900 7.95 -7.67 -4.82
C GLU A 900 9.34 -8.31 -4.91
N VAL A 901 10.36 -7.55 -4.50
CA VAL A 901 11.78 -7.95 -4.51
C VAL A 901 12.26 -8.10 -3.07
N ALA A 902 12.38 -9.33 -2.59
CA ALA A 902 12.69 -9.63 -1.19
C ALA A 902 14.11 -9.19 -0.80
N ALA A 903 15.07 -9.25 -1.72
CA ALA A 903 16.41 -8.73 -1.54
C ALA A 903 17.03 -8.28 -2.87
N TRP A 904 17.55 -7.06 -2.92
CA TRP A 904 18.41 -6.55 -3.97
C TRP A 904 19.75 -6.16 -3.35
N LEU A 905 20.75 -7.02 -3.52
CA LEU A 905 22.05 -6.95 -2.86
C LEU A 905 23.29 -6.95 -3.78
N PRO A 906 23.27 -6.62 -5.10
CA PRO A 906 24.50 -6.61 -5.90
C PRO A 906 25.53 -5.60 -5.38
N LEU A 907 25.08 -4.48 -4.78
CA LEU A 907 25.91 -3.45 -4.15
C LEU A 907 26.22 -3.71 -2.66
N ALA A 908 25.93 -4.90 -2.13
CA ALA A 908 26.11 -5.21 -0.71
C ALA A 908 27.58 -5.40 -0.29
N LEU A 909 28.46 -5.79 -1.22
CA LEU A 909 29.86 -6.14 -0.98
C LEU A 909 30.87 -5.31 -1.79
N GLY A 910 30.40 -4.39 -2.64
CA GLY A 910 31.21 -3.54 -3.53
C GLY A 910 30.32 -2.64 -4.39
N GLY A 911 30.86 -2.11 -5.50
CA GLY A 911 30.13 -1.28 -6.46
C GLY A 911 30.23 0.23 -6.25
N GLY A 912 31.16 0.69 -5.41
CA GLY A 912 31.53 2.11 -5.31
C GLY A 912 32.17 2.65 -6.59
N ASP A 913 32.59 1.76 -7.48
CA ASP A 913 33.08 1.97 -8.85
C ASP A 913 31.97 1.85 -9.92
N TYR A 914 30.75 1.46 -9.57
CA TYR A 914 29.63 1.31 -10.52
C TYR A 914 28.78 2.57 -10.55
N GLY A 915 29.02 3.43 -11.53
CA GLY A 915 28.31 4.70 -11.63
C GLY A 915 28.38 5.36 -13.01
N ASP A 916 28.06 6.65 -13.02
CA ASP A 916 28.14 7.52 -14.18
C ASP A 916 28.49 8.93 -13.71
N ASP A 917 29.61 9.46 -14.21
CA ASP A 917 30.11 10.81 -13.90
C ASP A 917 29.17 11.91 -14.39
N SER A 918 28.26 11.61 -15.35
CA SER A 918 27.25 12.55 -15.82
C SER A 918 26.26 13.01 -14.74
N ILE A 919 26.27 12.39 -13.54
CA ILE A 919 25.47 12.79 -12.38
C ILE A 919 26.11 13.97 -11.60
N ASN A 920 27.40 14.21 -11.78
CA ASN A 920 28.18 15.21 -11.04
C ASN A 920 28.42 16.53 -11.81
N SER A 921 27.85 16.70 -13.01
CA SER A 921 28.04 17.87 -13.89
C SER A 921 27.27 19.14 -13.44
N GLY A 922 27.48 19.56 -12.19
CA GLY A 922 27.04 20.84 -11.66
C GLY A 922 28.22 21.80 -11.48
N ASP A 923 28.50 22.60 -12.51
CA ASP A 923 29.40 23.78 -12.53
C ASP A 923 30.78 23.63 -11.85
N ASP A 924 31.72 22.95 -12.52
CA ASP A 924 33.15 23.28 -12.44
C ASP A 924 33.62 23.66 -13.87
N ASP A 925 33.67 24.97 -14.13
CA ASP A 925 34.02 25.57 -15.44
C ASP A 925 35.52 25.88 -15.49
N ASP A 926 36.34 24.84 -15.70
CA ASP A 926 37.76 24.95 -16.06
C ASP A 926 38.02 24.00 -17.24
N GLY A 927 38.30 24.57 -18.40
CA GLY A 927 38.48 23.81 -19.64
C GLY A 927 39.86 23.21 -19.79
N ASP A 928 39.92 22.04 -20.44
CA ASP A 928 40.82 21.83 -21.56
C ASP A 928 40.21 20.75 -22.48
N GLU A 929 40.15 21.03 -23.78
CA GLU A 929 39.90 20.01 -24.80
C GLU A 929 41.15 19.15 -24.94
N ASP A 930 41.03 17.83 -24.84
CA ASP A 930 42.03 16.96 -25.47
C ASP A 930 41.40 15.67 -26.02
N GLN A 931 41.86 15.28 -27.20
CA GLN A 931 41.21 14.28 -28.05
C GLN A 931 41.74 12.87 -27.77
N ILE A 932 40.89 11.85 -27.97
CA ILE A 932 41.35 10.49 -28.24
C ILE A 932 40.64 9.97 -29.50
N GLU A 933 41.45 9.42 -30.40
CA GLU A 933 41.10 9.11 -31.79
C GLU A 933 40.18 7.90 -31.95
N ASP A 934 39.44 7.92 -33.06
CA ASP A 934 38.57 6.87 -33.57
C ASP A 934 39.37 5.62 -34.01
N ALA A 935 38.94 4.44 -33.59
CA ALA A 935 39.59 3.15 -33.87
C ALA A 935 38.67 2.21 -34.65
N SER A 936 38.37 2.58 -35.90
CA SER A 936 37.57 1.75 -36.82
C SER A 936 38.20 0.38 -37.09
N MET A 937 37.55 -0.70 -36.63
CA MET A 937 38.00 -2.08 -36.87
C MET A 937 37.26 -2.70 -38.06
N SER A 938 37.83 -2.57 -39.26
CA SER A 938 37.20 -3.04 -40.49
C SER A 938 37.24 -4.58 -40.64
N VAL A 939 36.19 -5.27 -40.21
CA VAL A 939 36.00 -6.71 -40.53
C VAL A 939 35.57 -6.84 -42.00
N LYS A 940 36.37 -7.54 -42.82
CA LYS A 940 36.02 -7.81 -44.23
C LYS A 940 35.08 -9.02 -44.33
N CYS A 941 33.79 -8.76 -44.49
CA CYS A 941 32.79 -9.78 -44.76
C CYS A 941 32.64 -10.07 -46.25
N ASP A 942 32.56 -11.36 -46.64
CA ASP A 942 32.20 -11.77 -48.00
C ASP A 942 30.67 -11.76 -48.17
N LEU A 943 30.13 -10.56 -48.37
CA LEU A 943 28.71 -10.30 -48.55
C LEU A 943 28.13 -10.78 -49.90
N GLY A 944 28.97 -11.36 -50.77
CA GLY A 944 28.58 -11.92 -52.06
C GLY A 944 27.93 -13.30 -51.95
N ARG A 945 28.10 -14.01 -50.84
CA ARG A 945 27.53 -15.35 -50.61
C ARG A 945 26.11 -15.26 -50.06
N GLU A 946 25.26 -16.18 -50.51
CA GLU A 946 23.82 -16.20 -50.19
C GLU A 946 23.40 -17.53 -49.58
N PHE A 947 22.36 -17.48 -48.74
CA PHE A 947 21.79 -18.60 -48.00
C PHE A 947 20.27 -18.54 -48.10
N ASN A 948 19.61 -19.70 -48.07
CA ASN A 948 18.15 -19.81 -48.20
C ASN A 948 17.46 -20.11 -46.85
N SER A 949 18.23 -20.38 -45.80
CA SER A 949 17.75 -20.57 -44.44
C SER A 949 18.79 -20.09 -43.41
N LEU A 950 18.35 -19.78 -42.18
CA LEU A 950 19.27 -19.44 -41.09
C LEU A 950 20.13 -20.65 -40.69
N GLU A 951 19.62 -21.86 -40.84
CA GLU A 951 20.32 -23.11 -40.52
C GLU A 951 21.53 -23.33 -41.45
N GLU A 952 21.42 -22.99 -42.74
CA GLU A 952 22.55 -23.04 -43.68
C GLU A 952 23.64 -21.99 -43.33
N LEU A 953 23.22 -20.80 -42.89
CA LEU A 953 24.10 -19.72 -42.46
C LEU A 953 24.81 -20.05 -41.12
N ASP A 954 24.10 -20.63 -40.16
CA ASP A 954 24.67 -21.13 -38.90
C ASP A 954 25.75 -22.18 -39.19
N ALA A 955 25.44 -23.14 -40.07
CA ALA A 955 26.33 -24.24 -40.45
C ALA A 955 27.58 -23.82 -41.26
N ALA A 956 27.63 -22.61 -41.83
CA ALA A 956 28.78 -22.09 -42.56
C ALA A 956 29.94 -21.73 -41.59
N ALA A 957 30.77 -22.72 -41.25
CA ALA A 957 31.87 -22.56 -40.29
C ALA A 957 33.03 -21.65 -40.77
N ASP A 958 33.05 -21.30 -42.05
CA ASP A 958 34.09 -20.48 -42.70
C ASP A 958 33.81 -18.97 -42.70
N ILE A 959 32.66 -18.54 -42.17
CA ILE A 959 32.26 -17.13 -42.10
C ILE A 959 32.53 -16.55 -40.70
N PRO A 960 33.31 -15.46 -40.56
CA PRO A 960 33.53 -14.77 -39.29
C PRO A 960 32.20 -14.32 -38.67
N THR A 961 32.04 -14.42 -37.36
CA THR A 961 30.69 -14.43 -36.82
C THR A 961 30.00 -13.07 -36.75
N ASP A 962 30.74 -11.96 -36.68
CA ASP A 962 30.21 -10.60 -36.93
C ASP A 962 29.55 -10.50 -38.32
N CYS A 963 30.13 -11.19 -39.31
CA CYS A 963 29.57 -11.26 -40.66
C CYS A 963 28.31 -12.13 -40.72
N LYS A 964 28.18 -13.19 -39.90
CA LYS A 964 26.96 -14.00 -39.87
C LYS A 964 25.74 -13.18 -39.45
N THR A 965 25.89 -12.26 -38.48
CA THR A 965 24.78 -11.40 -38.06
C THR A 965 24.35 -10.45 -39.19
N ILE A 966 25.28 -9.86 -39.93
CA ILE A 966 24.98 -9.02 -41.11
C ILE A 966 24.31 -9.86 -42.22
N MET A 967 24.82 -11.05 -42.50
CA MET A 967 24.28 -11.94 -43.54
C MET A 967 22.91 -12.54 -43.16
N ALA A 968 22.58 -12.62 -41.86
CA ALA A 968 21.26 -13.08 -41.41
C ALA A 968 20.13 -12.11 -41.82
N ALA A 969 20.38 -10.80 -41.84
CA ALA A 969 19.41 -9.82 -42.35
C ALA A 969 19.12 -10.02 -43.85
N LYS A 970 20.15 -10.31 -44.67
CA LYS A 970 19.98 -10.68 -46.09
C LYS A 970 19.24 -12.01 -46.25
N THR A 971 19.58 -13.00 -45.42
CA THR A 971 18.94 -14.33 -45.42
C THR A 971 17.44 -14.23 -45.08
N MET A 972 17.03 -13.28 -44.22
CA MET A 972 15.62 -13.01 -43.94
C MET A 972 14.83 -12.51 -45.16
N ALA A 973 15.46 -11.74 -46.06
CA ALA A 973 14.83 -11.35 -47.33
C ALA A 973 14.59 -12.59 -48.21
N ASN A 974 15.61 -13.44 -48.35
CA ASN A 974 15.52 -14.68 -49.15
C ASN A 974 14.44 -15.64 -48.60
N ILE A 975 14.35 -15.79 -47.28
CA ILE A 975 13.29 -16.59 -46.62
C ILE A 975 11.92 -16.00 -46.93
N LEU A 976 11.73 -14.68 -46.81
CA LEU A 976 10.47 -14.01 -47.11
C LEU A 976 10.05 -14.20 -48.58
N ASP A 977 11.00 -14.10 -49.53
CA ASP A 977 10.73 -14.33 -50.94
C ASP A 977 10.28 -15.78 -51.22
N HIS A 978 10.97 -16.78 -50.64
CA HIS A 978 10.57 -18.18 -50.74
C HIS A 978 9.18 -18.43 -50.15
N VAL A 979 8.90 -17.85 -48.98
CA VAL A 979 7.60 -17.89 -48.31
C VAL A 979 6.50 -17.31 -49.21
N LEU A 980 6.75 -16.19 -49.91
CA LEU A 980 5.81 -15.59 -50.86
C LEU A 980 5.62 -16.42 -52.15
N ASP A 981 6.61 -17.22 -52.56
CA ASP A 981 6.45 -18.17 -53.67
C ASP A 981 5.66 -19.42 -53.25
N GLU A 982 5.89 -19.96 -52.05
CA GLU A 982 5.06 -21.06 -51.52
C GLU A 982 3.58 -20.67 -51.44
N TYR A 983 3.26 -19.43 -51.04
CA TYR A 983 1.88 -18.91 -51.02
C TYR A 983 1.16 -19.15 -52.36
N LYS A 984 1.85 -18.88 -53.48
CA LYS A 984 1.28 -18.98 -54.84
C LYS A 984 0.94 -20.42 -55.22
N GLU A 985 1.61 -21.41 -54.65
CA GLU A 985 1.29 -22.84 -54.84
C GLU A 985 0.17 -23.32 -53.91
N VAL A 986 0.13 -22.79 -52.68
CA VAL A 986 -0.93 -23.10 -51.72
C VAL A 986 -2.28 -22.53 -52.16
N ASP A 987 -2.29 -21.33 -52.73
CA ASP A 987 -3.49 -20.63 -53.23
C ASP A 987 -4.28 -21.43 -54.30
N LYS A 988 -3.59 -22.18 -55.16
CA LYS A 988 -4.18 -22.92 -56.29
C LYS A 988 -5.21 -23.96 -55.82
N GLY A 989 -6.50 -23.64 -55.88
CA GLY A 989 -7.58 -24.51 -55.41
C GLY A 989 -7.74 -24.54 -53.88
N TYR A 990 -7.35 -23.47 -53.17
CA TYR A 990 -7.62 -23.34 -51.74
C TYR A 990 -9.11 -23.12 -51.43
N ASP A 991 -9.80 -22.32 -52.26
CA ASP A 991 -11.21 -21.95 -52.02
C ASP A 991 -12.18 -23.15 -52.08
N ASP A 992 -11.89 -24.14 -52.93
CA ASP A 992 -12.66 -25.40 -53.01
C ASP A 992 -12.65 -26.19 -51.69
N HIS A 993 -11.61 -26.00 -50.88
CA HIS A 993 -11.45 -26.62 -49.56
C HIS A 993 -12.01 -25.75 -48.42
N PHE A 994 -12.19 -24.44 -48.64
CA PHE A 994 -12.71 -23.50 -47.64
C PHE A 994 -14.21 -23.69 -47.33
N GLY A 995 -15.02 -24.20 -48.28
CA GLY A 995 -16.45 -24.46 -48.06
C GLY A 995 -16.76 -25.45 -46.92
N TYR A 996 -15.83 -26.36 -46.60
CA TYR A 996 -15.94 -27.24 -45.44
C TYR A 996 -15.81 -26.48 -44.11
N TYR A 997 -15.01 -25.42 -44.07
CA TYR A 997 -14.86 -24.55 -42.90
C TYR A 997 -16.10 -23.69 -42.67
N GLU A 998 -16.70 -23.11 -43.72
CA GLU A 998 -17.97 -22.36 -43.57
C GLU A 998 -19.12 -23.23 -43.05
N THR A 999 -19.14 -24.51 -43.45
CA THR A 999 -20.09 -25.51 -42.95
C THR A 999 -19.86 -25.81 -41.47
N TYR A 1000 -18.60 -26.04 -41.06
CA TYR A 1000 -18.25 -26.30 -39.66
C TYR A 1000 -18.50 -25.08 -38.75
N MET A 1001 -18.10 -23.88 -39.19
CA MET A 1001 -18.25 -22.66 -38.39
C MET A 1001 -19.72 -22.27 -38.19
N ASN A 1002 -20.60 -22.59 -39.16
CA ASN A 1002 -22.04 -22.51 -38.95
C ASN A 1002 -22.49 -23.40 -37.78
N HIS A 1003 -22.04 -24.65 -37.74
CA HIS A 1003 -22.40 -25.58 -36.66
C HIS A 1003 -21.83 -25.14 -35.30
N PHE A 1004 -20.57 -24.68 -35.26
CA PHE A 1004 -19.96 -24.10 -34.06
C PHE A 1004 -20.77 -22.92 -33.51
N ALA A 1005 -21.17 -21.97 -34.37
CA ALA A 1005 -21.97 -20.83 -33.94
C ALA A 1005 -23.39 -21.27 -33.48
N GLU A 1006 -23.96 -22.31 -34.07
CA GLU A 1006 -25.26 -22.88 -33.69
C GLU A 1006 -25.24 -23.45 -32.27
N GLU A 1007 -24.18 -24.18 -31.90
CA GLU A 1007 -24.03 -24.75 -30.56
C GLU A 1007 -23.60 -23.72 -29.51
N GLN A 1008 -22.61 -22.88 -29.81
CA GLN A 1008 -21.93 -22.07 -28.80
C GLN A 1008 -22.67 -20.77 -28.45
N ILE A 1009 -23.51 -20.22 -29.35
CA ILE A 1009 -24.30 -19.01 -29.05
C ILE A 1009 -25.28 -19.26 -27.88
N PRO A 1010 -26.12 -20.32 -27.89
CA PRO A 1010 -26.98 -20.68 -26.74
C PRO A 1010 -26.23 -20.94 -25.43
N VAL A 1011 -25.04 -21.55 -25.51
CA VAL A 1011 -24.20 -21.86 -24.34
C VAL A 1011 -23.67 -20.57 -23.71
N GLY A 1012 -23.05 -19.70 -24.51
CA GLY A 1012 -22.55 -18.39 -24.04
C GLY A 1012 -23.68 -17.51 -23.50
N ALA A 1013 -24.83 -17.47 -24.18
CA ALA A 1013 -26.01 -16.73 -23.72
C ALA A 1013 -26.55 -17.21 -22.36
N THR A 1014 -26.52 -18.52 -22.10
CA THR A 1014 -26.94 -19.08 -20.80
C THR A 1014 -25.88 -18.82 -19.72
N LYS A 1015 -24.59 -18.92 -20.06
CA LYS A 1015 -23.47 -18.63 -19.15
C LYS A 1015 -23.42 -17.16 -18.73
N HIS A 1016 -23.76 -16.25 -19.65
CA HIS A 1016 -23.72 -14.80 -19.44
C HIS A 1016 -25.11 -14.17 -19.27
N ALA A 1017 -26.04 -14.92 -18.67
CA ALA A 1017 -27.42 -14.50 -18.46
C ALA A 1017 -27.56 -13.22 -17.59
N GLN A 1018 -26.55 -12.85 -16.79
CA GLN A 1018 -26.57 -11.61 -16.00
C GLN A 1018 -26.70 -10.32 -16.84
N PHE A 1019 -26.36 -10.37 -18.14
CA PHE A 1019 -26.56 -9.26 -19.07
C PHE A 1019 -27.99 -9.18 -19.63
N PHE A 1020 -28.93 -9.97 -19.11
CA PHE A 1020 -30.34 -9.97 -19.49
C PHE A 1020 -31.24 -9.82 -18.25
N ASP A 1021 -32.37 -9.12 -18.43
CA ASP A 1021 -33.50 -9.15 -17.51
C ASP A 1021 -34.57 -10.10 -18.07
N CYS A 1022 -35.14 -10.93 -17.20
CA CYS A 1022 -36.11 -11.97 -17.52
C CYS A 1022 -37.48 -11.69 -16.92
N VAL A 1023 -38.52 -12.14 -17.63
CA VAL A 1023 -39.93 -12.10 -17.21
C VAL A 1023 -40.57 -13.46 -17.46
N ALA A 1024 -41.04 -14.13 -16.41
CA ALA A 1024 -41.79 -15.39 -16.50
C ALA A 1024 -43.10 -15.32 -15.71
N LYS A 1025 -44.15 -15.98 -16.21
CA LYS A 1025 -45.49 -15.94 -15.58
C LYS A 1025 -45.46 -16.57 -14.19
N GLY A 1026 -45.75 -15.77 -13.15
CA GLY A 1026 -45.75 -16.19 -11.75
C GLY A 1026 -44.47 -15.84 -10.98
N TYR A 1027 -43.46 -15.27 -11.65
CA TYR A 1027 -42.21 -14.82 -11.04
C TYR A 1027 -42.05 -13.31 -11.18
N THR A 1028 -41.35 -12.68 -10.23
CA THR A 1028 -41.03 -11.24 -10.28
C THR A 1028 -39.98 -10.99 -11.36
N SER A 1029 -40.18 -9.98 -12.21
CA SER A 1029 -39.18 -9.58 -13.23
C SER A 1029 -37.85 -9.21 -12.57
N GLY A 1030 -36.74 -9.65 -13.15
CA GLY A 1030 -35.39 -9.38 -12.62
C GLY A 1030 -34.28 -10.04 -13.44
N PRO A 1031 -33.01 -10.00 -12.98
CA PRO A 1031 -31.87 -10.56 -13.70
C PRO A 1031 -32.08 -12.04 -14.09
N CYS A 1032 -31.79 -12.40 -15.34
CA CYS A 1032 -32.02 -13.76 -15.83
C CYS A 1032 -31.19 -14.82 -15.08
N ASP A 1033 -29.97 -14.50 -14.64
CA ASP A 1033 -29.13 -15.43 -13.90
C ASP A 1033 -29.68 -15.76 -12.50
N ALA A 1034 -30.46 -14.87 -11.89
CA ALA A 1034 -31.20 -15.11 -10.66
C ALA A 1034 -32.47 -15.94 -10.96
N MET A 1035 -33.26 -15.51 -11.94
CA MET A 1035 -34.52 -16.19 -12.29
C MET A 1035 -34.31 -17.64 -12.75
N LEU A 1036 -33.23 -17.93 -13.50
CA LEU A 1036 -32.90 -19.29 -13.93
C LEU A 1036 -32.55 -20.24 -12.76
N LYS A 1037 -32.18 -19.71 -11.58
CA LYS A 1037 -31.94 -20.51 -10.37
C LYS A 1037 -33.25 -20.84 -9.64
N GLU A 1038 -34.26 -19.97 -9.75
CA GLU A 1038 -35.57 -20.13 -9.08
C GLU A 1038 -36.55 -21.02 -9.86
N VAL A 1039 -36.60 -20.91 -11.20
CA VAL A 1039 -37.58 -21.62 -12.06
C VAL A 1039 -37.24 -23.12 -12.24
N ASN A 1040 -36.52 -23.71 -11.29
CA ASN A 1040 -35.84 -24.99 -11.43
C ASN A 1040 -36.74 -26.20 -11.11
N ASN A 1041 -37.81 -26.39 -11.88
CA ASN A 1041 -38.31 -27.70 -12.35
C ASN A 1041 -39.62 -27.62 -13.18
N ASP A 1042 -40.39 -26.53 -13.09
CA ASP A 1042 -41.70 -26.41 -13.76
C ASP A 1042 -41.64 -25.85 -15.19
N SER A 1043 -42.77 -25.99 -15.91
CA SER A 1043 -42.99 -25.39 -17.23
C SER A 1043 -42.86 -23.86 -17.17
N PHE A 1044 -42.11 -23.26 -18.10
CA PHE A 1044 -41.95 -21.81 -18.16
C PHE A 1044 -42.05 -21.26 -19.58
N ASP A 1045 -42.64 -20.07 -19.70
CA ASP A 1045 -42.52 -19.19 -20.85
C ASP A 1045 -41.88 -17.89 -20.33
N MET A 1046 -40.68 -17.60 -20.81
CA MET A 1046 -39.78 -16.59 -20.26
C MET A 1046 -39.29 -15.65 -21.36
N ALA A 1047 -39.60 -14.36 -21.24
CA ALA A 1047 -39.02 -13.33 -22.11
C ALA A 1047 -37.66 -12.89 -21.55
N TRP A 1048 -36.66 -12.82 -22.41
CA TRP A 1048 -35.30 -12.32 -22.17
C TRP A 1048 -35.15 -10.96 -22.84
N THR A 1049 -34.71 -9.96 -22.09
CA THR A 1049 -34.44 -8.60 -22.59
C THR A 1049 -33.00 -8.24 -22.27
N LEU A 1050 -32.20 -7.91 -23.28
CA LEU A 1050 -30.79 -7.58 -23.12
C LEU A 1050 -30.64 -6.24 -22.35
N ARG A 1051 -30.03 -6.28 -21.17
CA ARG A 1051 -29.82 -5.11 -20.27
C ARG A 1051 -28.55 -4.35 -20.60
N ASP A 1052 -27.50 -5.08 -20.98
CA ASP A 1052 -26.17 -4.56 -21.28
C ASP A 1052 -25.66 -5.27 -22.54
N LYS A 1053 -25.89 -4.62 -23.67
CA LYS A 1053 -25.51 -5.13 -24.98
C LYS A 1053 -23.99 -5.19 -25.14
N THR A 1054 -23.27 -4.20 -24.61
CA THR A 1054 -21.81 -4.12 -24.77
C THR A 1054 -21.12 -5.19 -23.94
N GLY A 1055 -21.46 -5.33 -22.66
CA GLY A 1055 -20.93 -6.38 -21.78
C GLY A 1055 -21.22 -7.79 -22.29
N PHE A 1056 -22.42 -8.04 -22.82
CA PHE A 1056 -22.76 -9.32 -23.43
C PHE A 1056 -21.92 -9.62 -24.68
N LEU A 1057 -21.82 -8.68 -25.61
CA LEU A 1057 -21.09 -8.89 -26.86
C LEU A 1057 -19.57 -9.00 -26.63
N ASP A 1058 -19.01 -8.22 -25.71
CA ASP A 1058 -17.61 -8.36 -25.30
C ASP A 1058 -17.37 -9.76 -24.70
N ALA A 1059 -18.27 -10.28 -23.84
CA ALA A 1059 -18.14 -11.63 -23.27
C ALA A 1059 -18.22 -12.74 -24.35
N MET A 1060 -19.19 -12.64 -25.27
CA MET A 1060 -19.35 -13.60 -26.39
C MET A 1060 -18.14 -13.59 -27.34
N SER A 1061 -17.59 -12.40 -27.62
CA SER A 1061 -16.39 -12.25 -28.47
C SER A 1061 -15.13 -12.77 -27.76
N ASN A 1062 -14.93 -12.43 -26.49
CA ASN A 1062 -13.70 -12.74 -25.76
C ASN A 1062 -13.60 -14.22 -25.33
N GLU A 1063 -14.71 -14.86 -24.97
CA GLU A 1063 -14.69 -16.24 -24.46
C GLU A 1063 -15.01 -17.31 -25.51
N PHE A 1064 -15.80 -16.97 -26.53
CA PHE A 1064 -16.29 -17.92 -27.54
C PHE A 1064 -15.91 -17.55 -28.98
N GLY A 1065 -15.27 -16.40 -29.22
CA GLY A 1065 -14.92 -15.93 -30.57
C GLY A 1065 -16.13 -15.55 -31.43
N ILE A 1066 -17.29 -15.31 -30.81
CA ILE A 1066 -18.56 -15.04 -31.50
C ILE A 1066 -18.73 -13.53 -31.69
N LEU A 1067 -18.81 -13.10 -32.96
CA LEU A 1067 -19.01 -11.70 -33.32
C LEU A 1067 -20.50 -11.29 -33.23
N GLU A 1068 -20.77 -9.99 -33.07
CA GLU A 1068 -22.15 -9.46 -32.96
C GLU A 1068 -23.03 -9.88 -34.16
N ASN A 1069 -22.49 -9.84 -35.38
CA ASN A 1069 -23.22 -10.21 -36.60
C ASN A 1069 -23.48 -11.72 -36.72
N TRP A 1070 -22.95 -12.55 -35.80
CA TRP A 1070 -23.26 -13.98 -35.74
C TRP A 1070 -24.49 -14.26 -34.87
N ILE A 1071 -24.99 -13.27 -34.11
CA ILE A 1071 -26.07 -13.43 -33.14
C ILE A 1071 -27.35 -12.75 -33.65
N LYS A 1072 -28.46 -13.51 -33.65
CA LYS A 1072 -29.83 -12.98 -33.71
C LYS A 1072 -30.57 -13.30 -32.39
N TYR A 1073 -31.66 -12.59 -32.12
CA TYR A 1073 -32.48 -12.83 -30.91
C TYR A 1073 -33.82 -13.43 -31.35
N GLY A 1074 -34.12 -14.64 -30.89
CA GLY A 1074 -35.23 -15.46 -31.38
C GLY A 1074 -36.06 -16.11 -30.28
N VAL A 1075 -36.83 -17.13 -30.66
CA VAL A 1075 -37.58 -17.97 -29.70
C VAL A 1075 -36.95 -19.35 -29.69
N ASP A 1076 -36.56 -19.82 -28.51
CA ASP A 1076 -36.04 -21.17 -28.24
C ASP A 1076 -37.11 -21.95 -27.46
N GLY A 1077 -37.44 -23.16 -27.89
CA GLY A 1077 -38.59 -23.90 -27.35
C GLY A 1077 -38.47 -25.41 -27.51
N THR A 1078 -38.45 -26.14 -26.40
CA THR A 1078 -38.35 -27.61 -26.37
C THR A 1078 -39.60 -28.27 -25.76
N PRO A 1079 -40.25 -29.23 -26.45
CA PRO A 1079 -41.29 -30.07 -25.85
C PRO A 1079 -40.65 -31.11 -24.90
N LEU A 1080 -41.23 -31.31 -23.71
CA LEU A 1080 -40.82 -32.38 -22.79
C LEU A 1080 -41.84 -33.53 -22.80
N HIS A 1081 -41.37 -34.78 -22.89
CA HIS A 1081 -42.20 -35.98 -22.78
C HIS A 1081 -42.51 -36.36 -21.31
N CYS A 1082 -43.69 -36.94 -21.07
CA CYS A 1082 -44.16 -37.37 -19.74
C CYS A 1082 -43.24 -38.42 -19.09
N PHE A 1083 -42.64 -38.12 -17.95
CA PHE A 1083 -41.98 -39.13 -17.10
C PHE A 1083 -42.99 -39.81 -16.16
N GLY A 1084 -43.49 -40.98 -16.55
CA GLY A 1084 -44.29 -41.84 -15.67
C GLY A 1084 -43.42 -42.47 -14.57
N LYS A 1085 -43.90 -42.45 -13.31
CA LYS A 1085 -43.20 -43.07 -12.18
C LYS A 1085 -43.10 -44.60 -12.35
N THR A 1086 -41.89 -45.13 -12.47
CA THR A 1086 -41.64 -46.58 -12.39
C THR A 1086 -41.40 -47.01 -10.94
N GLY A 1087 -42.49 -47.29 -10.23
CA GLY A 1087 -42.50 -47.88 -8.90
C GLY A 1087 -43.51 -49.03 -8.81
N SER A 1088 -43.05 -50.26 -9.06
CA SER A 1088 -43.71 -51.56 -8.78
C SER A 1088 -45.16 -51.82 -9.24
N SER A 1089 -45.26 -52.64 -10.30
CA SER A 1089 -46.19 -53.79 -10.42
C SER A 1089 -47.69 -53.64 -10.04
N ARG A 1090 -48.56 -53.68 -11.05
CA ARG A 1090 -49.30 -54.90 -11.51
C ARG A 1090 -50.09 -54.56 -12.78
N LYS A 1091 -50.28 -55.54 -13.66
CA LYS A 1091 -51.30 -55.46 -14.72
C LYS A 1091 -52.64 -55.90 -14.12
N ASP A 1092 -53.62 -55.01 -14.08
CA ASP A 1092 -55.03 -55.41 -14.12
C ASP A 1092 -55.56 -55.19 -15.54
N PRO A 1093 -56.10 -56.22 -16.22
CA PRO A 1093 -56.65 -56.07 -17.56
C PRO A 1093 -58.14 -55.68 -17.48
N GLY A 1094 -58.45 -54.39 -17.51
CA GLY A 1094 -59.86 -53.95 -17.68
C GLY A 1094 -60.30 -52.59 -17.16
N SER A 1095 -59.43 -51.58 -17.00
CA SER A 1095 -59.84 -50.23 -16.59
C SER A 1095 -59.18 -49.13 -17.41
N ASP A 1096 -59.93 -48.56 -18.36
CA ASP A 1096 -59.56 -47.33 -19.07
C ASP A 1096 -59.86 -46.09 -18.19
N GLU A 1097 -58.96 -45.77 -17.26
CA GLU A 1097 -58.70 -44.39 -16.80
C GLU A 1097 -57.52 -44.34 -15.80
N VAL A 1098 -56.45 -43.63 -16.18
CA VAL A 1098 -55.50 -43.04 -15.22
C VAL A 1098 -55.17 -41.63 -15.71
N ASP A 1099 -55.87 -40.66 -15.14
CA ASP A 1099 -55.59 -39.23 -15.29
C ASP A 1099 -54.22 -38.86 -14.70
N GLY A 1100 -53.52 -37.87 -15.26
CA GLY A 1100 -52.34 -37.29 -14.59
C GLY A 1100 -51.13 -36.81 -15.38
N CYS A 1101 -51.05 -36.83 -16.73
CA CYS A 1101 -49.95 -36.10 -17.40
C CYS A 1101 -50.31 -34.64 -17.69
N LYS A 1102 -49.65 -33.70 -17.00
CA LYS A 1102 -49.60 -32.29 -17.39
C LYS A 1102 -48.47 -32.09 -18.41
N ASN A 1103 -48.81 -31.65 -19.62
CA ASN A 1103 -47.83 -31.20 -20.60
C ASN A 1103 -47.04 -30.00 -20.03
N SER A 1104 -45.71 -30.09 -20.05
CA SER A 1104 -44.81 -28.98 -19.69
C SER A 1104 -44.01 -28.53 -20.91
N GLN A 1105 -43.95 -27.22 -21.12
CA GLN A 1105 -43.17 -26.56 -22.16
C GLN A 1105 -42.15 -25.63 -21.53
N ARG A 1106 -40.96 -25.54 -22.15
CA ARG A 1106 -39.94 -24.54 -21.82
C ARG A 1106 -39.75 -23.66 -23.05
N VAL A 1107 -40.11 -22.39 -22.94
CA VAL A 1107 -40.03 -21.39 -24.02
C VAL A 1107 -39.22 -20.19 -23.52
N LYS A 1108 -38.19 -19.81 -24.27
CA LYS A 1108 -37.44 -18.57 -24.08
C LYS A 1108 -37.70 -17.65 -25.28
N ARG A 1109 -38.10 -16.40 -25.06
CA ARG A 1109 -38.37 -15.41 -26.11
C ARG A 1109 -37.33 -14.29 -26.04
N GLY A 1110 -36.78 -13.85 -27.17
CA GLY A 1110 -35.66 -12.89 -27.18
C GLY A 1110 -34.30 -13.52 -26.82
N PHE A 1111 -34.18 -14.84 -26.92
CA PHE A 1111 -32.96 -15.57 -26.56
C PHE A 1111 -31.94 -15.53 -27.71
N PRO A 1112 -30.62 -15.35 -27.46
CA PRO A 1112 -29.60 -15.36 -28.49
C PRO A 1112 -29.50 -16.71 -29.23
N GLN A 1113 -29.41 -16.63 -30.55
CA GLN A 1113 -29.35 -17.75 -31.49
C GLN A 1113 -28.41 -17.39 -32.66
N LYS A 1114 -27.98 -18.39 -33.44
CA LYS A 1114 -27.18 -18.15 -34.65
C LYS A 1114 -27.94 -17.33 -35.69
N ALA A 1115 -27.29 -16.32 -36.25
CA ALA A 1115 -27.78 -15.56 -37.40
C ALA A 1115 -27.94 -16.47 -38.65
N ASP A 1116 -28.88 -16.12 -39.52
CA ASP A 1116 -29.21 -16.95 -40.68
C ASP A 1116 -28.13 -16.92 -41.76
N ASN A 1117 -27.50 -15.75 -41.97
CA ASN A 1117 -26.44 -15.54 -42.95
C ASN A 1117 -25.17 -15.01 -42.26
N ILE A 1118 -24.22 -15.89 -41.96
CA ILE A 1118 -22.91 -15.52 -41.41
C ILE A 1118 -21.86 -15.67 -42.53
N LYS A 1119 -21.10 -14.61 -42.84
CA LYS A 1119 -19.88 -14.72 -43.65
C LYS A 1119 -18.70 -15.02 -42.71
N PHE A 1120 -17.96 -16.09 -42.97
CA PHE A 1120 -16.78 -16.44 -42.18
C PHE A 1120 -15.47 -15.91 -42.80
N PRO A 1121 -14.48 -15.55 -41.96
CA PRO A 1121 -13.12 -15.19 -42.38
C PRO A 1121 -12.44 -16.19 -43.33
N ASN A 1122 -12.08 -15.79 -44.57
CA ASN A 1122 -11.22 -16.58 -45.45
C ASN A 1122 -9.74 -16.14 -45.30
N PRO A 1123 -8.82 -17.01 -44.80
CA PRO A 1123 -7.42 -16.66 -44.61
C PRO A 1123 -6.68 -16.19 -45.88
N LYS A 1124 -7.09 -16.68 -47.06
CA LYS A 1124 -6.57 -16.24 -48.36
C LYS A 1124 -6.82 -14.75 -48.59
N GLU A 1125 -8.05 -14.28 -48.34
CA GLU A 1125 -8.42 -12.86 -48.49
C GLU A 1125 -7.57 -11.97 -47.56
N VAL A 1126 -7.23 -12.46 -46.37
CA VAL A 1126 -6.39 -11.77 -45.38
C VAL A 1126 -4.94 -11.62 -45.85
N ILE A 1127 -4.34 -12.68 -46.42
CA ILE A 1127 -2.96 -12.63 -46.95
C ILE A 1127 -2.88 -11.77 -48.22
N MET A 1128 -3.87 -11.88 -49.12
CA MET A 1128 -3.94 -11.01 -50.30
C MET A 1128 -4.04 -9.52 -49.92
N GLY A 1129 -4.80 -9.20 -48.86
CA GLY A 1129 -4.92 -7.83 -48.35
C GLY A 1129 -3.61 -7.24 -47.81
N ALA A 1130 -2.64 -8.07 -47.41
CA ALA A 1130 -1.36 -7.64 -46.86
C ALA A 1130 -0.32 -7.23 -47.92
N GLY A 1131 -0.58 -7.43 -49.21
CA GLY A 1131 0.41 -7.35 -50.29
C GLY A 1131 1.32 -6.11 -50.29
N ASN A 1132 0.76 -4.90 -50.10
CA ASN A 1132 1.55 -3.65 -50.07
C ASN A 1132 2.47 -3.56 -48.83
N ASN A 1133 2.04 -4.12 -47.70
CA ASN A 1133 2.83 -4.13 -46.47
C ASN A 1133 3.91 -5.21 -46.50
N LEU A 1134 3.69 -6.32 -47.23
CA LEU A 1134 4.70 -7.34 -47.51
C LEU A 1134 5.82 -6.79 -48.41
N GLN A 1135 5.47 -6.02 -49.44
CA GLN A 1135 6.46 -5.26 -50.23
C GLN A 1135 7.21 -4.23 -49.37
N THR A 1136 6.51 -3.55 -48.47
CA THR A 1136 7.13 -2.60 -47.52
C THR A 1136 8.08 -3.32 -46.55
N LEU A 1137 7.75 -4.56 -46.14
CA LEU A 1137 8.62 -5.39 -45.30
C LEU A 1137 9.89 -5.83 -46.03
N GLN A 1138 9.78 -6.29 -47.29
CA GLN A 1138 10.94 -6.57 -48.15
C GLN A 1138 11.87 -5.35 -48.27
N ILE A 1139 11.30 -4.16 -48.53
CA ILE A 1139 12.06 -2.90 -48.61
C ILE A 1139 12.74 -2.56 -47.28
N LYS A 1140 12.06 -2.74 -46.14
CA LYS A 1140 12.64 -2.48 -44.81
C LYS A 1140 13.77 -3.45 -44.47
N ILE A 1141 13.62 -4.75 -44.75
CA ILE A 1141 14.70 -5.74 -44.55
C ILE A 1141 15.93 -5.35 -45.40
N ALA A 1142 15.71 -4.99 -46.67
CA ALA A 1142 16.79 -4.58 -47.58
C ALA A 1142 17.47 -3.27 -47.13
N ALA A 1143 16.71 -2.29 -46.64
CA ALA A 1143 17.24 -1.03 -46.11
C ALA A 1143 18.05 -1.26 -44.82
N THR A 1144 17.50 -2.01 -43.85
CA THR A 1144 18.22 -2.35 -42.62
C THR A 1144 19.52 -3.11 -42.90
N TYR A 1145 19.49 -4.07 -43.85
CA TYR A 1145 20.71 -4.75 -44.30
C TYR A 1145 21.73 -3.76 -44.92
N ALA A 1146 21.29 -2.80 -45.74
CA ALA A 1146 22.16 -1.77 -46.29
C ALA A 1146 22.78 -0.88 -45.20
N ASP A 1147 21.99 -0.44 -44.21
CA ASP A 1147 22.47 0.38 -43.09
C ASP A 1147 23.50 -0.38 -42.23
N MET A 1148 23.29 -1.69 -41.99
CA MET A 1148 24.24 -2.57 -41.30
C MET A 1148 25.55 -2.75 -42.10
N VAL A 1149 25.47 -2.91 -43.43
CA VAL A 1149 26.65 -3.05 -44.30
C VAL A 1149 27.43 -1.75 -44.45
N LEU A 1150 26.75 -0.59 -44.43
CA LEU A 1150 27.35 0.73 -44.52
C LEU A 1150 27.85 1.27 -43.17
N GLY A 1151 27.63 0.54 -42.06
CA GLY A 1151 27.98 1.00 -40.70
C GLY A 1151 27.14 2.18 -40.21
N GLN A 1152 25.96 2.39 -40.79
CA GLN A 1152 25.03 3.49 -40.47
C GLN A 1152 23.94 3.09 -39.47
N TRP A 1153 23.89 1.80 -39.10
CA TRP A 1153 22.96 1.29 -38.11
C TRP A 1153 23.47 1.52 -36.68
N ASN A 1154 22.89 2.48 -35.96
CA ASN A 1154 23.28 2.90 -34.61
C ASN A 1154 22.85 1.96 -33.46
N GLY A 1155 22.46 0.72 -33.76
CA GLY A 1155 22.00 -0.26 -32.77
C GLY A 1155 22.75 -1.59 -32.85
N SER A 1156 22.37 -2.56 -32.03
CA SER A 1156 22.87 -3.94 -32.15
C SER A 1156 22.43 -4.56 -33.48
N TYR A 1157 23.36 -5.16 -34.21
CA TYR A 1157 23.07 -5.92 -35.44
C TYR A 1157 22.23 -7.18 -35.15
N ALA A 1158 22.38 -7.78 -33.96
CA ALA A 1158 21.59 -8.94 -33.57
C ALA A 1158 20.14 -8.55 -33.29
N ASP A 1159 19.92 -7.40 -32.64
CA ASP A 1159 18.60 -6.92 -32.26
C ASP A 1159 17.80 -6.50 -33.52
N ALA A 1160 18.48 -5.92 -34.52
CA ALA A 1160 17.91 -5.67 -35.85
C ALA A 1160 17.38 -6.96 -36.50
N VAL A 1161 18.19 -8.02 -36.51
CA VAL A 1161 17.81 -9.34 -37.08
C VAL A 1161 16.68 -9.99 -36.28
N GLU A 1162 16.70 -9.91 -34.94
CA GLU A 1162 15.63 -10.44 -34.09
C GLU A 1162 14.28 -9.73 -34.37
N VAL A 1163 14.28 -8.40 -34.56
CA VAL A 1163 13.07 -7.63 -34.93
C VAL A 1163 12.57 -7.99 -36.34
N LEU A 1164 13.46 -8.14 -37.32
CA LEU A 1164 13.09 -8.52 -38.69
C LEU A 1164 12.60 -9.97 -38.81
N ALA A 1165 13.06 -10.88 -37.95
CA ALA A 1165 12.68 -12.29 -37.97
C ALA A 1165 11.22 -12.54 -37.54
N ILE A 1166 10.65 -11.67 -36.69
CA ILE A 1166 9.26 -11.81 -36.19
C ILE A 1166 8.23 -11.80 -37.34
N PRO A 1167 8.12 -10.77 -38.19
CA PRO A 1167 7.12 -10.73 -39.26
C PRO A 1167 7.37 -11.78 -40.35
N VAL A 1168 8.63 -12.14 -40.64
CA VAL A 1168 8.97 -13.20 -41.61
C VAL A 1168 8.51 -14.58 -41.09
N GLY A 1169 8.76 -14.89 -39.82
CA GLY A 1169 8.33 -16.15 -39.19
C GLY A 1169 6.80 -16.29 -39.11
N LEU A 1170 6.08 -15.20 -38.82
CA LEU A 1170 4.61 -15.19 -38.82
C LEU A 1170 4.02 -15.50 -40.20
N MET A 1171 4.61 -14.97 -41.28
CA MET A 1171 4.19 -15.28 -42.65
C MET A 1171 4.45 -16.74 -43.02
N GLN A 1172 5.62 -17.28 -42.65
CA GLN A 1172 5.95 -18.68 -42.87
C GLN A 1172 4.96 -19.61 -42.16
N GLN A 1173 4.59 -19.30 -40.91
CA GLN A 1173 3.62 -20.08 -40.14
C GLN A 1173 2.21 -20.04 -40.74
N ALA A 1174 1.78 -18.87 -41.23
CA ALA A 1174 0.47 -18.71 -41.87
C ALA A 1174 0.33 -19.59 -43.12
N ILE A 1175 1.37 -19.64 -43.95
CA ILE A 1175 1.36 -20.40 -45.22
C ILE A 1175 1.49 -21.91 -44.97
N GLU A 1176 2.34 -22.34 -44.05
CA GLU A 1176 2.43 -23.75 -43.64
C GLU A 1176 1.08 -24.25 -43.08
N SER A 1177 0.41 -23.41 -42.30
CA SER A 1177 -0.91 -23.71 -41.77
C SER A 1177 -1.98 -23.74 -42.88
N MET A 1178 -1.89 -22.92 -43.94
CA MET A 1178 -2.76 -23.05 -45.11
C MET A 1178 -2.51 -24.36 -45.89
N LYS A 1179 -1.27 -24.86 -45.97
CA LYS A 1179 -0.98 -26.20 -46.54
C LYS A 1179 -1.73 -27.28 -45.75
N ASP A 1180 -1.65 -27.22 -44.42
CA ASP A 1180 -2.33 -28.15 -43.52
C ASP A 1180 -3.87 -28.12 -43.69
N VAL A 1181 -4.47 -26.93 -43.84
CA VAL A 1181 -5.91 -26.80 -44.11
C VAL A 1181 -6.30 -27.51 -45.41
N LYS A 1182 -5.54 -27.27 -46.48
CA LYS A 1182 -5.74 -27.87 -47.81
C LYS A 1182 -5.54 -29.38 -47.81
N ALA A 1183 -4.67 -29.90 -46.94
CA ALA A 1183 -4.47 -31.33 -46.74
C ALA A 1183 -5.61 -31.97 -45.93
N LYS A 1184 -6.03 -31.35 -44.82
CA LYS A 1184 -7.01 -31.90 -43.86
C LYS A 1184 -8.46 -31.79 -44.33
N ALA A 1185 -8.78 -30.82 -45.19
CA ALA A 1185 -10.10 -30.73 -45.84
C ALA A 1185 -10.45 -31.93 -46.75
N LYS A 1186 -9.55 -32.90 -46.93
CA LYS A 1186 -9.80 -34.19 -47.62
C LYS A 1186 -10.03 -35.37 -46.68
N ALA A 1187 -9.95 -35.19 -45.36
CA ALA A 1187 -10.14 -36.23 -44.35
C ALA A 1187 -11.42 -35.96 -43.54
N GLU A 1188 -12.52 -36.64 -43.87
CA GLU A 1188 -13.81 -36.48 -43.19
C GLU A 1188 -13.88 -37.21 -41.84
N GLU A 1189 -13.14 -36.74 -40.83
CA GLU A 1189 -13.23 -37.28 -39.46
C GLU A 1189 -13.48 -36.19 -38.41
N GLU A 1190 -14.28 -36.50 -37.40
CA GLU A 1190 -14.87 -35.50 -36.49
C GLU A 1190 -13.84 -34.84 -35.56
N GLU A 1191 -12.75 -35.55 -35.24
CA GLU A 1191 -11.65 -35.05 -34.41
C GLU A 1191 -10.69 -34.12 -35.19
N GLU A 1192 -10.52 -34.35 -36.50
CA GLU A 1192 -9.75 -33.46 -37.37
C GLU A 1192 -10.45 -32.09 -37.54
N LYS A 1193 -11.79 -32.05 -37.57
CA LYS A 1193 -12.57 -30.80 -37.70
C LYS A 1193 -12.32 -29.79 -36.57
N LYS A 1194 -12.17 -30.27 -35.32
CA LYS A 1194 -11.82 -29.39 -34.18
C LYS A 1194 -10.39 -28.85 -34.28
N LYS A 1195 -9.43 -29.66 -34.72
CA LYS A 1195 -8.04 -29.22 -34.96
C LYS A 1195 -7.95 -28.21 -36.10
N LEU A 1196 -8.71 -28.44 -37.19
CA LEU A 1196 -8.79 -27.56 -38.35
C LEU A 1196 -9.26 -26.14 -37.98
N THR A 1197 -10.17 -26.03 -37.01
CA THR A 1197 -10.72 -24.73 -36.58
C THR A 1197 -9.71 -23.90 -35.81
N ASN A 1198 -9.02 -24.49 -34.83
CA ASN A 1198 -7.94 -23.80 -34.10
C ASN A 1198 -6.80 -23.40 -35.05
N LEU A 1199 -6.50 -24.24 -36.04
CA LEU A 1199 -5.52 -23.94 -37.07
C LEU A 1199 -5.93 -22.73 -37.92
N ILE A 1200 -7.15 -22.71 -38.46
CA ILE A 1200 -7.63 -21.62 -39.33
C ILE A 1200 -7.70 -20.28 -38.58
N LEU A 1201 -8.17 -20.29 -37.33
CA LEU A 1201 -8.14 -19.11 -36.47
C LEU A 1201 -6.70 -18.60 -36.27
N THR A 1202 -5.73 -19.51 -36.07
CA THR A 1202 -4.31 -19.16 -35.96
C THR A 1202 -3.76 -18.53 -37.25
N ILE A 1203 -4.13 -19.02 -38.44
CA ILE A 1203 -3.73 -18.41 -39.73
C ILE A 1203 -4.23 -16.96 -39.81
N VAL A 1204 -5.52 -16.74 -39.57
CA VAL A 1204 -6.13 -15.41 -39.64
C VAL A 1204 -5.40 -14.46 -38.67
N PHE A 1205 -5.18 -14.88 -37.43
CA PHE A 1205 -4.55 -14.03 -36.42
C PHE A 1205 -3.05 -13.78 -36.64
N ALA A 1206 -2.32 -14.71 -37.27
CA ALA A 1206 -0.91 -14.53 -37.60
C ALA A 1206 -0.67 -13.46 -38.69
N VAL A 1207 -1.62 -13.30 -39.61
CA VAL A 1207 -1.50 -12.39 -40.77
C VAL A 1207 -2.09 -11.01 -40.50
N VAL A 1208 -3.12 -10.88 -39.66
CA VAL A 1208 -3.78 -9.59 -39.32
C VAL A 1208 -2.80 -8.44 -39.00
N PRO A 1209 -1.69 -8.62 -38.25
CA PRO A 1209 -0.71 -7.56 -37.99
C PRO A 1209 -0.10 -6.93 -39.26
N LEU A 1210 -0.07 -7.66 -40.37
CA LEU A 1210 0.50 -7.24 -41.64
C LEU A 1210 -0.52 -6.60 -42.59
N VAL A 1211 -1.81 -6.60 -42.27
CA VAL A 1211 -2.88 -6.06 -43.15
C VAL A 1211 -3.29 -4.62 -42.79
N GLY A 1212 -2.90 -4.14 -41.61
CA GLY A 1212 -3.15 -2.77 -41.12
C GLY A 1212 -4.62 -2.45 -40.79
N GLU A 1213 -4.86 -1.34 -40.07
CA GLU A 1213 -6.21 -0.97 -39.58
C GLU A 1213 -7.24 -0.75 -40.70
N PHE A 1214 -6.80 -0.31 -41.88
CA PHE A 1214 -7.68 0.09 -42.98
C PHE A 1214 -8.34 -1.09 -43.73
N SER A 1215 -7.86 -2.32 -43.52
CA SER A 1215 -8.42 -3.54 -44.13
C SER A 1215 -9.29 -4.33 -43.13
N ALA A 1216 -8.97 -4.28 -41.84
CA ALA A 1216 -9.70 -4.97 -40.77
C ALA A 1216 -11.19 -4.58 -40.71
N THR A 1217 -11.51 -3.34 -41.10
CA THR A 1217 -12.88 -2.81 -41.20
C THR A 1217 -13.68 -3.39 -42.38
N ALA A 1218 -13.03 -3.75 -43.49
CA ALA A 1218 -13.71 -4.29 -44.68
C ALA A 1218 -14.19 -5.75 -44.50
N PHE A 1219 -13.58 -6.48 -43.56
CA PHE A 1219 -13.86 -7.90 -43.30
C PHE A 1219 -14.45 -8.18 -41.90
N GLY A 1220 -14.75 -7.14 -41.11
CA GLY A 1220 -15.43 -7.27 -39.81
C GLY A 1220 -14.54 -7.71 -38.64
N PHE A 1221 -13.21 -7.61 -38.76
CA PHE A 1221 -12.24 -8.09 -37.76
C PHE A 1221 -12.03 -7.17 -36.54
N VAL A 1222 -12.83 -6.13 -36.38
CA VAL A 1222 -12.63 -5.09 -35.34
C VAL A 1222 -12.64 -5.67 -33.91
N GLY A 1223 -13.43 -6.72 -33.65
CA GLY A 1223 -13.39 -7.44 -32.36
C GLY A 1223 -12.19 -8.38 -32.18
N ILE A 1224 -11.62 -8.86 -33.30
CA ILE A 1224 -10.55 -9.87 -33.32
C ILE A 1224 -9.16 -9.29 -33.03
N ALA A 1225 -8.94 -8.00 -33.28
CA ALA A 1225 -7.69 -7.32 -32.93
C ALA A 1225 -7.35 -7.42 -31.42
N ARG A 1226 -8.36 -7.53 -30.54
CA ARG A 1226 -8.17 -7.76 -29.09
C ARG A 1226 -7.78 -9.19 -28.73
N LEU A 1227 -8.11 -10.17 -29.58
CA LEU A 1227 -7.81 -11.59 -29.35
C LEU A 1227 -6.34 -11.94 -29.67
N ILE A 1228 -5.69 -11.15 -30.55
CA ILE A 1228 -4.27 -11.28 -30.91
C ILE A 1228 -3.36 -11.12 -29.69
N ALA A 1229 -3.73 -10.26 -28.73
CA ALA A 1229 -3.00 -10.07 -27.48
C ALA A 1229 -2.99 -11.33 -26.57
N THR A 1230 -3.97 -12.23 -26.73
CA THR A 1230 -4.24 -13.31 -25.78
C THR A 1230 -3.93 -14.70 -26.34
N ILE A 1231 -4.32 -15.00 -27.60
CA ILE A 1231 -4.10 -16.33 -28.20
C ILE A 1231 -2.68 -16.46 -28.80
N GLY A 1232 -2.09 -15.36 -29.26
CA GLY A 1232 -0.76 -15.36 -29.88
C GLY A 1232 0.36 -15.93 -28.97
N GLN A 1233 0.22 -15.85 -27.64
CA GLN A 1233 1.26 -16.27 -26.71
C GLN A 1233 1.54 -17.78 -26.69
N VAL A 1234 0.57 -18.63 -27.05
CA VAL A 1234 0.73 -20.10 -26.95
C VAL A 1234 1.31 -20.70 -28.24
N ALA A 1235 0.88 -20.23 -29.42
CA ALA A 1235 1.43 -20.70 -30.70
C ALA A 1235 2.80 -20.09 -31.02
N ASN A 1236 3.02 -18.81 -30.67
CA ASN A 1236 4.27 -18.13 -31.01
C ASN A 1236 5.45 -18.63 -30.15
N ALA A 1237 5.22 -19.10 -28.92
CA ALA A 1237 6.29 -19.55 -28.04
C ALA A 1237 7.15 -20.68 -28.66
N ALA A 1238 6.55 -21.61 -29.42
CA ALA A 1238 7.28 -22.72 -30.05
C ALA A 1238 8.10 -22.30 -31.29
N LEU A 1239 7.59 -21.34 -32.08
CA LEU A 1239 8.28 -20.84 -33.27
C LEU A 1239 9.35 -19.80 -32.90
N ILE A 1240 9.01 -18.85 -32.03
CA ILE A 1240 9.95 -17.88 -31.46
C ILE A 1240 11.05 -18.60 -30.67
N SER A 1241 10.76 -19.65 -29.91
CA SER A 1241 11.83 -20.42 -29.24
C SER A 1241 12.72 -21.17 -30.22
N ARG A 1242 12.22 -21.67 -31.37
CA ARG A 1242 13.09 -22.25 -32.41
C ARG A 1242 13.94 -21.20 -33.11
N ILE A 1243 13.34 -20.11 -33.59
CA ILE A 1243 14.06 -19.02 -34.27
C ILE A 1243 15.05 -18.37 -33.29
N SER A 1244 14.64 -18.07 -32.06
CA SER A 1244 15.53 -17.57 -31.00
C SER A 1244 16.58 -18.61 -30.58
N TRP A 1245 16.33 -19.92 -30.68
CA TRP A 1245 17.36 -20.93 -30.42
C TRP A 1245 18.40 -21.03 -31.54
N THR A 1246 18.00 -20.97 -32.81
CA THR A 1246 18.93 -20.86 -33.95
C THR A 1246 19.70 -19.54 -33.90
N LEU A 1247 19.04 -18.41 -33.65
CA LEU A 1247 19.71 -17.10 -33.49
C LEU A 1247 20.62 -17.06 -32.25
N ARG A 1248 20.25 -17.67 -31.11
CA ARG A 1248 21.13 -17.85 -29.93
C ARG A 1248 22.30 -18.79 -30.21
N LYS A 1249 22.19 -19.71 -31.17
CA LYS A 1249 23.30 -20.56 -31.63
C LYS A 1249 24.29 -19.77 -32.47
N VAL A 1250 23.79 -19.00 -33.44
CA VAL A 1250 24.60 -18.04 -34.21
C VAL A 1250 25.30 -17.09 -33.23
N ARG A 1251 24.56 -16.46 -32.31
CA ARG A 1251 25.06 -15.52 -31.28
C ARG A 1251 25.97 -16.16 -30.20
N ARG A 1252 25.98 -17.49 -30.04
CA ARG A 1252 26.94 -18.23 -29.18
C ARG A 1252 28.17 -18.71 -29.94
N SER A 1253 28.12 -18.64 -31.26
CA SER A 1253 29.25 -18.87 -32.15
C SER A 1253 29.95 -17.54 -32.51
N CYS A 1254 29.29 -16.41 -32.23
CA CYS A 1254 29.87 -15.07 -32.11
C CYS A 1254 30.56 -14.93 -30.74
#